data_AF-A0A1Y1UV74-F1
#
_entry.id   AF-A0A1Y1UV74-F1
#
_cell.length_a   1.000
_cell.length_b   1.000
_cell.length_c   1.000
_cell.angle_alpha   90.00
_cell.angle_beta   90.00
_cell.angle_gamma   90.00
#
_symmetry.space_group_name_H-M   'P 1'
#
loop_
_entity.id
_entity.type
_entity.pdbx_description
1 polymer ?
#
loop_
_entity_poly.entity_id
_entity_poly.type
_entity_poly.pdbx_seq_one_letter_code
_entity_poly.pdbx_strand_id
1 'polypeptide(L)'
;MKIFNIQHIYTRTVSIESTNIPDELISRFDNTTSWVKNESNYKICRSDLSAYCKDNVCVCVEPSNIKPFIEFPDKNGYIHKYIMIPYVYNYEEKISDYIESNNNKIIDVSTDCKTDTQCFSNKCFNNTCTYNVNANVESCDTIYTETTLFSESNSDIYCGLMVGESCTKDIDCSFKACYNGTCHKIQYIPTDYRLTRAFVNLDEGKYFELDNVDKEAYLFSLKDCSKTYICTKRDKGFLRISDDIYGCYYKTEKVDGEFGQSTRVDPDQCQFKGRVNIKEGFCYYTSNGGETTSTKKIKLQPNVLVYDIDVEYNRALTEYGWCDFTYADSDSNWMSKYLNNTRINQINIPGTHDSGTYAVDWHSFPIINGFRRQWGRTQSLDIYQQLMHGIRYLDIRLETNPKKQIYLTHDKFDCINKKTNDLYYLSNVFDEAINFLHYNPSETVIMHLKCDNCHFHKYNKDGSMKEKGDLKEEEFYEAIANLSINNSDRPYEKFYKDYFYQDNKSNELFPTLGKARGTIIIYTRGDYKYTKNNQTIQIGKKIDIPGMGSCDDLSWVSYMNFTYPATEVSEIRRPSLYNSNVVNFVNNFHEGCFPRIKISDYGNNYLVQDNYNAGVNEKWSIIKDMLDHNILTTWDKNKDIFNIYGKDHANTTMLCGKFLVVFIHMLVV
;
A
#
# COMPACT_ATOMS: atom_id res chain seq x y z
N MET A 1 -16.37 38.04 28.90
CA MET A 1 -15.99 38.38 27.52
C MET A 1 -14.52 37.98 27.33
N LYS A 2 -14.27 36.75 26.87
CA LYS A 2 -12.92 36.28 26.50
C LYS A 2 -12.87 36.23 24.97
N ILE A 3 -11.99 37.04 24.40
CA ILE A 3 -11.76 37.15 22.96
C ILE A 3 -11.07 35.86 22.51
N PHE A 4 -11.74 35.11 21.63
CA PHE A 4 -11.10 34.04 20.85
C PHE A 4 -10.22 34.70 19.79
N ASN A 5 -8.92 34.49 19.87
CA ASN A 5 -8.02 34.75 18.75
C ASN A 5 -8.23 33.63 17.73
N ILE A 6 -8.91 33.94 16.63
CA ILE A 6 -8.93 33.08 15.44
C ILE A 6 -7.58 33.32 14.74
N GLN A 7 -6.65 32.37 14.87
CA GLN A 7 -5.53 32.30 13.93
C GLN A 7 -6.12 31.94 12.57
N HIS A 8 -6.10 32.88 11.62
CA HIS A 8 -6.32 32.58 10.22
C HIS A 8 -5.26 31.56 9.78
N ILE A 9 -5.67 30.33 9.50
CA ILE A 9 -4.83 29.33 8.86
C ILE A 9 -4.69 29.78 7.40
N TYR A 10 -3.55 30.35 7.04
CA TYR A 10 -3.25 30.70 5.65
C TYR A 10 -2.89 29.43 4.89
N THR A 11 -3.79 28.96 4.03
CA THR A 11 -3.47 27.93 3.03
C THR A 11 -2.52 28.54 2.00
N ARG A 12 -1.35 27.91 1.81
CA ARG A 12 -0.40 28.32 0.77
C ARG A 12 -0.66 27.50 -0.49
N THR A 13 -1.34 28.09 -1.46
CA THR A 13 -1.52 27.45 -2.78
C THR A 13 -0.27 27.63 -3.62
N VAL A 14 0.29 26.53 -4.12
CA VAL A 14 1.31 26.47 -5.16
C VAL A 14 0.60 26.17 -6.48
N SER A 15 0.80 27.00 -7.48
CA SER A 15 0.23 26.84 -8.82
C SER A 15 1.19 27.39 -9.86
N ILE A 16 0.85 27.26 -11.14
CA ILE A 16 1.67 27.80 -12.23
C ILE A 16 1.91 29.32 -12.13
N GLU A 17 0.99 30.06 -11.48
CA GLU A 17 1.08 31.51 -11.27
C GLU A 17 1.95 31.87 -10.04
N SER A 18 2.35 30.89 -9.24
CA SER A 18 3.18 31.13 -8.08
C SER A 18 4.54 31.68 -8.49
N THR A 19 4.94 32.78 -7.85
CA THR A 19 6.24 33.43 -8.10
C THR A 19 7.39 32.45 -7.85
N ASN A 20 7.31 31.67 -6.77
CA ASN A 20 8.26 30.61 -6.43
C ASN A 20 7.54 29.25 -6.32
N ILE A 21 7.76 28.38 -7.31
CA ILE A 21 7.37 26.97 -7.29
C ILE A 21 8.56 26.17 -6.74
N PRO A 22 8.40 25.32 -5.72
CA PRO A 22 9.46 24.49 -5.15
C PRO A 22 10.15 23.59 -6.18
N ASP A 23 11.45 23.37 -6.03
CA ASP A 23 12.25 22.57 -6.98
C ASP A 23 11.79 21.11 -7.04
N GLU A 24 11.13 20.60 -6.01
CA GLU A 24 10.50 19.29 -5.96
C GLU A 24 9.33 19.17 -6.95
N LEU A 25 8.68 20.29 -7.29
CA LEU A 25 7.49 20.35 -8.14
C LEU A 25 7.76 20.89 -9.55
N ILE A 26 8.94 21.46 -9.81
CA ILE A 26 9.29 22.02 -11.13
C ILE A 26 10.62 21.50 -11.67
N SER A 27 10.61 21.10 -12.94
CA SER A 27 11.81 20.82 -13.71
C SER A 27 12.39 22.14 -14.21
N ARG A 28 13.44 22.61 -13.52
CA ARG A 28 14.12 23.86 -13.83
C ARG A 28 14.88 23.77 -15.15
N PHE A 29 14.91 24.88 -15.86
CA PHE A 29 15.70 24.99 -17.08
C PHE A 29 17.18 25.08 -16.73
N ASP A 30 17.99 24.21 -17.34
CA ASP A 30 19.43 24.17 -17.14
C ASP A 30 20.16 24.24 -18.50
N ASN A 31 20.94 25.30 -18.68
CA ASN A 31 21.71 25.58 -19.89
C ASN A 31 22.80 24.54 -20.19
N THR A 32 23.17 23.69 -19.22
CA THR A 32 24.21 22.67 -19.41
C THR A 32 23.67 21.36 -19.97
N THR A 33 22.37 21.12 -19.77
CA THR A 33 21.66 19.88 -20.13
C THR A 33 20.57 20.10 -21.19
N SER A 34 20.14 21.34 -21.42
CA SER A 34 19.18 21.71 -22.47
C SER A 34 19.90 22.08 -23.77
N TRP A 35 19.24 21.88 -24.92
CA TRP A 35 19.81 22.22 -26.23
C TRP A 35 18.77 22.77 -27.21
N VAL A 36 19.28 23.39 -28.28
CA VAL A 36 18.48 23.91 -29.38
C VAL A 36 18.60 22.99 -30.59
N LYS A 37 17.47 22.54 -31.16
CA LYS A 37 17.41 21.54 -32.24
C LYS A 37 18.18 21.91 -33.53
N ASN A 38 18.49 23.20 -33.73
CA ASN A 38 19.11 23.73 -34.95
C ASN A 38 20.62 24.03 -34.82
N GLU A 39 21.28 23.67 -33.72
CA GLU A 39 22.74 23.85 -33.54
C GLU A 39 23.52 22.57 -33.88
N SER A 40 24.65 22.73 -34.56
CA SER A 40 25.45 21.65 -35.17
C SER A 40 26.13 20.69 -34.18
N ASN A 41 26.07 20.98 -32.88
CA ASN A 41 26.71 20.21 -31.79
C ASN A 41 25.70 19.99 -30.65
N TYR A 42 24.69 19.15 -30.86
CA TYR A 42 23.75 18.81 -29.79
C TYR A 42 24.42 17.90 -28.75
N LYS A 43 24.42 18.32 -27.47
CA LYS A 43 24.68 17.42 -26.35
C LYS A 43 23.43 16.57 -26.15
N ILE A 44 23.50 15.35 -26.65
CA ILE A 44 22.46 14.32 -26.52
C ILE A 44 22.23 14.06 -25.01
N CYS A 45 20.96 13.99 -24.57
CA CYS A 45 20.67 13.45 -23.25
C CYS A 45 21.31 12.08 -23.10
N ARG A 46 21.68 11.66 -21.89
CA ARG A 46 22.10 10.25 -21.68
C ARG A 46 21.05 9.31 -22.28
N SER A 47 21.50 8.18 -22.81
CA SER A 47 20.71 7.25 -23.63
C SER A 47 19.45 6.68 -22.97
N ASP A 48 19.22 6.98 -21.69
CA ASP A 48 18.08 6.60 -20.86
C ASP A 48 17.11 7.75 -20.50
N LEU A 49 17.34 8.97 -20.98
CA LEU A 49 16.50 10.14 -20.72
C LEU A 49 15.61 10.50 -21.91
N SER A 50 14.39 10.96 -21.62
CA SER A 50 13.48 11.53 -22.62
C SER A 50 13.67 13.05 -22.67
N ALA A 51 13.74 13.60 -23.88
CA ALA A 51 13.74 15.05 -24.07
C ALA A 51 12.30 15.52 -24.28
N TYR A 52 11.91 16.57 -23.57
CA TYR A 52 10.68 17.31 -23.89
C TYR A 52 11.07 18.58 -24.62
N CYS A 53 10.51 18.78 -25.82
CA CYS A 53 10.83 19.91 -26.67
C CYS A 53 9.60 20.79 -26.85
N LYS A 54 9.81 22.10 -26.72
CA LYS A 54 8.84 23.13 -27.08
C LYS A 54 9.52 24.11 -28.01
N ASP A 55 8.90 24.30 -29.17
CA ASP A 55 9.52 24.98 -30.29
C ASP A 55 10.85 24.35 -30.71
N ASN A 56 11.96 25.05 -30.50
CA ASN A 56 13.29 24.55 -30.85
C ASN A 56 14.14 24.20 -29.62
N VAL A 57 13.61 24.39 -28.41
CA VAL A 57 14.35 24.17 -27.17
C VAL A 57 13.89 22.84 -26.56
N CYS A 58 14.85 22.01 -26.17
CA CYS A 58 14.63 20.71 -25.59
C CYS A 58 15.26 20.63 -24.20
N VAL A 59 14.53 20.05 -23.24
CA VAL A 59 14.96 19.85 -21.86
C VAL A 59 14.98 18.35 -21.55
N CYS A 60 16.11 17.82 -21.07
CA CYS A 60 16.20 16.44 -20.60
C CYS A 60 15.41 16.28 -19.29
N VAL A 61 14.54 15.28 -19.23
CA VAL A 61 13.83 14.92 -18.00
C VAL A 61 14.14 13.46 -17.64
N GLU A 62 14.55 13.25 -16.39
CA GLU A 62 14.76 11.92 -15.84
C GLU A 62 13.41 11.19 -15.63
N PRO A 63 13.24 9.96 -16.17
CA PRO A 63 11.98 9.21 -16.03
C PRO A 63 11.56 8.93 -14.57
N SER A 64 12.51 8.90 -13.64
CA SER A 64 12.26 8.73 -12.19
C SER A 64 11.98 10.04 -11.44
N ASN A 65 12.08 11.19 -12.11
CA ASN A 65 11.97 12.52 -11.52
C ASN A 65 11.03 13.43 -12.32
N ILE A 66 9.87 12.88 -12.69
CA ILE A 66 8.86 13.59 -13.46
C ILE A 66 8.07 14.54 -12.55
N LYS A 67 8.00 15.82 -12.91
CA LYS A 67 7.40 16.89 -12.10
C LYS A 67 6.20 17.53 -12.82
N PRO A 68 5.20 18.07 -12.08
CA PRO A 68 3.99 18.65 -12.67
C PRO A 68 4.25 19.94 -13.47
N PHE A 69 5.36 20.66 -13.19
CA PHE A 69 5.73 21.89 -13.87
C PHE A 69 7.10 21.77 -14.54
N ILE A 70 7.32 22.52 -15.63
CA ILE A 70 8.61 22.59 -16.34
C ILE A 70 8.90 24.02 -16.81
N GLU A 71 10.19 24.36 -16.94
CA GLU A 71 10.66 25.65 -17.44
C GLU A 71 11.25 25.57 -18.85
N PHE A 72 10.89 26.53 -19.71
CA PHE A 72 11.53 26.73 -21.02
C PHE A 72 11.82 28.21 -21.28
N PRO A 73 12.97 28.57 -21.87
CA PRO A 73 13.26 29.92 -22.32
C PRO A 73 12.47 30.25 -23.59
N ASP A 74 12.06 31.51 -23.73
CA ASP A 74 11.67 32.05 -25.03
C ASP A 74 12.88 32.54 -25.85
N LYS A 75 12.60 33.06 -27.06
CA LYS A 75 13.61 33.58 -27.99
C LYS A 75 14.44 34.74 -27.43
N ASN A 76 13.96 35.43 -26.40
CA ASN A 76 14.64 36.54 -25.74
C ASN A 76 15.34 36.09 -24.44
N GLY A 77 15.30 34.80 -24.11
CA GLY A 77 15.90 34.22 -22.91
C GLY A 77 15.05 34.33 -21.65
N TYR A 78 13.79 34.75 -21.74
CA TYR A 78 12.89 34.76 -20.58
C TYR A 78 12.38 33.36 -20.29
N ILE A 79 12.51 32.92 -19.03
CA ILE A 79 12.05 31.61 -18.59
C ILE A 79 10.55 31.63 -18.35
N HIS A 80 9.82 30.82 -19.11
CA HIS A 80 8.40 30.54 -18.95
C HIS A 80 8.21 29.22 -18.22
N LYS A 81 7.18 29.15 -17.39
CA LYS A 81 6.77 27.93 -16.67
C LYS A 81 5.55 27.34 -17.36
N TYR A 82 5.50 26.02 -17.47
CA TYR A 82 4.38 25.30 -18.07
C TYR A 82 3.90 24.16 -17.18
N ILE A 83 2.60 23.89 -17.24
CA ILE A 83 1.98 22.68 -16.68
C ILE A 83 2.22 21.53 -17.66
N MET A 84 2.75 20.42 -17.16
CA MET A 84 3.16 19.26 -17.96
C MET A 84 2.05 18.23 -18.20
N ILE A 85 0.92 18.33 -17.50
CA ILE A 85 -0.25 17.46 -17.69
C ILE A 85 -0.83 17.70 -19.10
N PRO A 86 -1.19 16.67 -19.88
CA PRO A 86 -1.26 15.24 -19.53
C PRO A 86 -0.02 14.41 -19.92
N TYR A 87 1.10 15.04 -20.28
CA TYR A 87 2.31 14.37 -20.80
C TYR A 87 3.16 13.65 -19.75
N VAL A 88 2.77 13.77 -18.48
CA VAL A 88 3.47 13.22 -17.33
C VAL A 88 2.56 12.29 -16.57
N TYR A 89 3.03 11.07 -16.33
CA TYR A 89 2.35 10.08 -15.49
C TYR A 89 2.90 10.13 -14.06
N ASN A 90 2.09 9.78 -13.06
CA ASN A 90 2.46 9.72 -11.64
C ASN A 90 2.89 11.07 -10.99
N TYR A 91 2.52 12.22 -11.56
CA TYR A 91 2.82 13.53 -10.96
C TYR A 91 2.11 13.74 -9.60
N GLU A 92 1.00 13.03 -9.35
CA GLU A 92 0.22 13.10 -8.11
C GLU A 92 1.01 12.54 -6.90
N GLU A 93 1.85 11.53 -7.12
CA GLU A 93 2.76 10.98 -6.10
C GLU A 93 3.78 12.05 -5.69
N LYS A 94 4.35 12.79 -6.66
CA LYS A 94 5.28 13.90 -6.38
C LYS A 94 4.63 15.08 -5.65
N ILE A 95 3.38 15.38 -5.96
CA ILE A 95 2.63 16.40 -5.21
C ILE A 95 2.42 15.94 -3.76
N SER A 96 2.06 14.67 -3.57
CA SER A 96 1.83 14.08 -2.25
C SER A 96 3.10 14.07 -1.41
N ASP A 97 4.24 13.60 -1.96
CA ASP A 97 5.55 13.61 -1.31
C ASP A 97 5.96 15.03 -0.83
N TYR A 98 5.71 16.03 -1.67
CA TYR A 98 6.01 17.42 -1.33
C TYR A 98 5.11 17.96 -0.22
N ILE A 99 3.81 17.62 -0.22
CA ILE A 99 2.88 18.03 0.85
C ILE A 99 3.27 17.37 2.17
N GLU A 100 3.58 16.07 2.16
CA GLU A 100 3.95 15.30 3.36
C GLU A 100 5.25 15.79 4.00
N SER A 101 6.27 16.11 3.19
CA SER A 101 7.56 16.61 3.66
C SER A 101 7.51 18.01 4.32
N ASN A 102 6.39 18.73 4.22
CA ASN A 102 6.25 20.10 4.73
C ASN A 102 5.57 20.26 6.11
N ASN A 103 5.43 19.18 6.91
CA ASN A 103 5.12 19.20 8.35
C ASN A 103 4.03 20.22 8.80
N ASN A 104 2.76 19.99 8.44
CA ASN A 104 1.58 20.72 8.96
C ASN A 104 1.37 22.19 8.51
N LYS A 105 1.91 22.62 7.37
CA LYS A 105 1.35 23.78 6.64
C LYS A 105 0.25 23.29 5.71
N ILE A 106 -0.94 23.91 5.70
CA ILE A 106 -1.95 23.63 4.67
C ILE A 106 -1.38 24.14 3.34
N ILE A 107 -0.87 23.22 2.53
CA ILE A 107 -0.33 23.48 1.21
C ILE A 107 -1.25 22.79 0.20
N ASP A 108 -1.70 23.55 -0.78
CA ASP A 108 -2.51 23.06 -1.88
C ASP A 108 -1.70 23.22 -3.16
N VAL A 109 -1.53 22.16 -3.94
CA VAL A 109 -0.81 22.23 -5.23
C VAL A 109 -1.82 22.08 -6.34
N SER A 110 -2.14 23.19 -7.00
CA SER A 110 -3.07 23.22 -8.12
C SER A 110 -2.32 23.14 -9.44
N THR A 111 -2.70 22.16 -10.26
CA THR A 111 -2.26 22.02 -11.66
C THR A 111 -3.31 22.55 -12.64
N ASP A 112 -4.27 23.32 -12.14
CA ASP A 112 -5.33 23.91 -12.94
C ASP A 112 -4.79 25.02 -13.84
N CYS A 113 -5.14 24.96 -15.11
CA CYS A 113 -4.85 26.01 -16.06
C CYS A 113 -5.99 27.04 -16.13
N LYS A 114 -5.66 28.30 -16.41
CA LYS A 114 -6.60 29.39 -16.69
C LYS A 114 -6.49 29.88 -18.13
N THR A 115 -5.30 29.82 -18.71
CA THR A 115 -5.05 30.20 -20.10
C THR A 115 -4.33 29.09 -20.84
N ASP A 116 -4.54 29.02 -22.15
CA ASP A 116 -3.83 28.09 -23.03
C ASP A 116 -2.32 28.17 -22.86
N THR A 117 -1.78 29.38 -22.70
CA THR A 117 -0.33 29.64 -22.56
C THR A 117 0.29 29.07 -21.28
N GLN A 118 -0.49 28.68 -20.27
CA GLN A 118 0.01 28.02 -19.05
C GLN A 118 0.25 26.52 -19.27
N CYS A 119 -0.39 25.93 -20.29
CA CYS A 119 -0.21 24.52 -20.61
C CYS A 119 0.98 24.33 -21.54
N PHE A 120 1.75 23.27 -21.32
CA PHE A 120 2.81 22.89 -22.24
C PHE A 120 2.26 22.64 -23.65
N SER A 121 1.07 22.05 -23.77
CA SER A 121 0.31 21.85 -25.00
C SER A 121 -0.34 23.12 -25.58
N ASN A 122 -0.17 24.31 -24.98
CA ASN A 122 -0.92 25.50 -25.38
C ASN A 122 -2.44 25.29 -25.45
N LYS A 123 -3.03 24.44 -24.59
CA LYS A 123 -4.47 24.16 -24.59
C LYS A 123 -5.00 23.83 -23.20
N CYS A 124 -5.83 24.73 -22.70
CA CYS A 124 -6.53 24.59 -21.43
C CYS A 124 -8.02 24.35 -21.71
N PHE A 125 -8.56 23.26 -21.18
CA PHE A 125 -9.99 22.94 -21.32
C PHE A 125 -10.57 22.57 -19.97
N ASN A 126 -11.59 23.30 -19.54
CA ASN A 126 -12.27 23.09 -18.25
C ASN A 126 -11.30 23.01 -17.05
N ASN A 127 -10.38 23.98 -17.00
CA ASN A 127 -9.28 24.08 -16.01
C ASN A 127 -8.22 22.97 -16.09
N THR A 128 -8.25 22.09 -17.09
CA THR A 128 -7.25 21.02 -17.24
C THR A 128 -6.49 21.17 -18.56
N CYS A 129 -5.16 21.04 -18.50
CA CYS A 129 -4.35 20.98 -19.72
C CYS A 129 -4.63 19.68 -20.49
N THR A 130 -4.83 19.81 -21.81
CA THR A 130 -5.19 18.67 -22.67
C THR A 130 -4.30 18.62 -23.91
N TYR A 131 -4.25 17.46 -24.56
CA TYR A 131 -3.46 17.27 -25.77
C TYR A 131 -3.87 18.25 -26.89
N ASN A 132 -2.88 18.75 -27.61
CA ASN A 132 -3.06 19.69 -28.70
C ASN A 132 -2.10 19.40 -29.85
N VAL A 133 -2.61 18.73 -30.88
CA VAL A 133 -1.86 18.38 -32.09
C VAL A 133 -1.30 19.58 -32.86
N ASN A 134 -1.82 20.80 -32.61
CA ASN A 134 -1.33 22.03 -33.24
C ASN A 134 -0.26 22.74 -32.41
N ALA A 135 0.05 22.24 -31.21
CA ALA A 135 1.12 22.78 -30.40
C ALA A 135 2.47 22.32 -30.94
N ASN A 136 3.43 23.22 -30.99
CA ASN A 136 4.79 22.91 -31.40
C ASN A 136 5.56 22.26 -30.23
N VAL A 137 5.11 21.07 -29.84
CA VAL A 137 5.69 20.26 -28.76
C VAL A 137 5.90 18.83 -29.24
N GLU A 138 7.00 18.23 -28.82
CA GLU A 138 7.37 16.87 -29.19
C GLU A 138 8.25 16.26 -28.10
N SER A 139 8.27 14.93 -27.99
CA SER A 139 9.27 14.24 -27.18
C SER A 139 10.30 13.59 -28.10
N CYS A 140 11.58 13.64 -27.69
CA CYS A 140 12.66 12.94 -28.36
C CYS A 140 13.14 11.78 -27.51
N ASP A 141 13.04 10.57 -28.07
CA ASP A 141 13.35 9.32 -27.39
C ASP A 141 14.37 8.50 -28.18
N THR A 142 15.17 7.70 -27.46
CA THR A 142 16.15 6.80 -28.08
C THR A 142 15.44 5.52 -28.54
N ILE A 143 15.51 5.22 -29.85
CA ILE A 143 14.97 4.01 -30.46
C ILE A 143 16.12 3.05 -30.75
N TYR A 144 16.01 1.81 -30.26
CA TYR A 144 16.97 0.76 -30.54
C TYR A 144 16.52 -0.12 -31.69
N THR A 145 17.46 -0.50 -32.57
CA THR A 145 17.21 -1.47 -33.63
C THR A 145 17.50 -2.90 -33.16
N GLU A 146 16.66 -3.86 -33.57
CA GLU A 146 16.82 -5.29 -33.27
C GLU A 146 18.11 -5.86 -33.87
N THR A 147 18.96 -6.46 -33.03
CA THR A 147 20.20 -7.11 -33.45
C THR A 147 19.90 -8.46 -34.11
N THR A 148 20.47 -8.69 -35.29
CA THR A 148 20.58 -10.05 -35.87
C THR A 148 21.96 -10.64 -35.55
N LEU A 149 22.12 -11.96 -35.68
CA LEU A 149 23.32 -12.77 -35.35
C LEU A 149 24.68 -12.24 -35.90
N PHE A 150 24.70 -11.20 -36.74
CA PHE A 150 25.88 -10.68 -37.42
C PHE A 150 26.01 -9.14 -37.43
N SER A 151 25.26 -8.38 -36.60
CA SER A 151 25.32 -6.90 -36.59
C SER A 151 25.29 -6.30 -35.18
N GLU A 152 26.13 -5.28 -34.93
CA GLU A 152 26.11 -4.46 -33.70
C GLU A 152 24.82 -3.65 -33.56
N SER A 153 24.39 -3.39 -32.32
CA SER A 153 23.18 -2.64 -31.99
C SER A 153 23.34 -1.15 -32.30
N ASN A 154 22.53 -0.63 -33.23
CA ASN A 154 22.40 0.80 -33.49
C ASN A 154 21.22 1.41 -32.73
N SER A 155 21.41 2.61 -32.17
CA SER A 155 20.38 3.41 -31.51
C SER A 155 20.27 4.77 -32.18
N ASP A 156 19.07 5.17 -32.57
CA ASP A 156 18.80 6.47 -33.18
C ASP A 156 17.82 7.26 -32.30
N ILE A 157 18.03 8.57 -32.19
CA ILE A 157 17.05 9.45 -31.53
C ILE A 157 15.95 9.79 -32.51
N TYR A 158 14.72 9.64 -32.06
CA TYR A 158 13.55 10.01 -32.84
C TYR A 158 12.66 10.95 -32.04
N CYS A 159 12.31 12.08 -32.65
CA CYS A 159 11.39 13.05 -32.08
C CYS A 159 10.02 12.91 -32.76
N GLY A 160 8.97 12.90 -31.96
CA GLY A 160 7.60 12.80 -32.45
C GLY A 160 6.56 13.09 -31.38
N LEU A 161 5.32 12.69 -31.65
CA LEU A 161 4.20 12.80 -30.73
C LEU A 161 4.47 12.01 -29.44
N MET A 162 4.04 12.59 -28.34
CA MET A 162 4.26 12.08 -26.99
C MET A 162 3.30 10.91 -26.68
N VAL A 163 3.62 10.14 -25.64
CA VAL A 163 2.75 9.06 -25.16
C VAL A 163 1.36 9.60 -24.80
N GLY A 164 0.32 8.93 -25.28
CA GLY A 164 -1.09 9.30 -25.11
C GLY A 164 -1.65 10.26 -26.16
N GLU A 165 -0.82 10.84 -27.04
CA GLU A 165 -1.32 11.63 -28.17
C GLU A 165 -1.93 10.76 -29.26
N SER A 166 -2.94 11.29 -29.96
CA SER A 166 -3.55 10.58 -31.09
C SER A 166 -2.60 10.52 -32.28
N CYS A 167 -2.44 9.33 -32.85
CA CYS A 167 -1.53 9.07 -33.97
C CYS A 167 -2.23 8.25 -35.05
N THR A 168 -1.68 8.27 -36.25
CA THR A 168 -2.17 7.47 -37.39
C THR A 168 -1.20 6.38 -37.81
N LYS A 169 0.10 6.62 -37.60
CA LYS A 169 1.20 5.73 -37.95
C LYS A 169 2.20 5.70 -36.83
N ASP A 170 2.92 4.58 -36.72
CA ASP A 170 4.01 4.41 -35.77
C ASP A 170 4.99 5.58 -35.81
N ILE A 171 5.41 5.98 -37.01
CA ILE A 171 6.35 7.07 -37.26
C ILE A 171 5.88 8.43 -36.72
N ASP A 172 4.60 8.60 -36.40
CA ASP A 172 4.10 9.85 -35.82
C ASP A 172 4.57 10.00 -34.36
N CYS A 173 4.83 8.90 -33.66
CA CYS A 173 5.16 8.86 -32.23
C CYS A 173 6.67 8.84 -31.97
N SER A 174 7.11 9.43 -30.85
CA SER A 174 8.52 9.46 -30.46
C SER A 174 9.16 8.06 -30.29
N PHE A 175 8.37 7.07 -29.88
CA PHE A 175 8.79 5.66 -29.78
C PHE A 175 8.55 4.83 -31.04
N LYS A 176 8.13 5.44 -32.15
CA LYS A 176 7.67 4.74 -33.36
C LYS A 176 6.62 3.66 -33.07
N ALA A 177 5.62 3.99 -32.26
CA ALA A 177 4.62 3.03 -31.79
C ALA A 177 3.25 3.69 -31.61
N CYS A 178 2.38 3.45 -32.58
CA CYS A 178 1.00 3.91 -32.62
C CYS A 178 0.06 2.71 -32.51
N TYR A 179 -0.51 2.51 -31.32
CA TYR A 179 -1.40 1.38 -31.05
C TYR A 179 -2.81 1.92 -30.77
N ASN A 180 -3.80 1.35 -31.46
CA ASN A 180 -5.21 1.74 -31.36
C ASN A 180 -5.48 3.25 -31.57
N GLY A 181 -4.65 3.90 -32.39
CA GLY A 181 -4.77 5.33 -32.70
C GLY A 181 -4.16 6.27 -31.65
N THR A 182 -3.41 5.75 -30.67
CA THR A 182 -2.69 6.53 -29.65
C THR A 182 -1.21 6.13 -29.57
N CYS A 183 -0.34 7.08 -29.23
CA CYS A 183 1.08 6.83 -29.08
C CYS A 183 1.35 6.05 -27.79
N HIS A 184 2.09 4.94 -27.90
CA HIS A 184 2.47 4.09 -26.78
C HIS A 184 3.98 3.93 -26.69
N LYS A 185 4.46 3.64 -25.47
CA LYS A 185 5.85 3.30 -25.24
C LYS A 185 6.04 1.79 -25.44
N ILE A 186 6.72 1.39 -26.51
CA ILE A 186 7.12 -0.01 -26.77
C ILE A 186 8.64 -0.09 -26.60
N GLN A 187 9.10 -0.72 -25.53
CA GLN A 187 10.51 -0.71 -25.16
C GLN A 187 11.20 -2.00 -25.67
N TYR A 188 11.76 -1.96 -26.87
CA TYR A 188 12.82 -2.91 -27.25
C TYR A 188 14.17 -2.32 -26.84
N ILE A 189 14.89 -3.00 -25.94
CA ILE A 189 16.27 -2.68 -25.55
C ILE A 189 17.14 -3.91 -25.84
N PRO A 190 18.12 -3.83 -26.76
CA PRO A 190 19.03 -4.91 -27.10
C PRO A 190 19.80 -5.41 -25.87
N THR A 191 20.02 -6.72 -25.83
CA THR A 191 20.72 -7.41 -24.73
C THR A 191 22.16 -6.95 -24.52
N ASP A 192 22.81 -6.41 -25.54
CA ASP A 192 24.20 -5.94 -25.43
C ASP A 192 24.31 -4.56 -24.75
N TYR A 193 23.25 -3.74 -24.81
CA TYR A 193 23.13 -2.56 -23.95
C TYR A 193 22.60 -2.92 -22.55
N ARG A 194 22.10 -4.15 -22.34
CA ARG A 194 21.91 -4.70 -20.98
C ARG A 194 23.23 -5.10 -20.33
N LEU A 195 24.38 -5.04 -21.00
CA LEU A 195 25.67 -5.30 -20.35
C LEU A 195 26.15 -4.18 -19.41
N THR A 196 25.40 -3.07 -19.30
CA THR A 196 25.50 -2.15 -18.14
C THR A 196 24.33 -2.29 -17.16
N ARG A 197 23.36 -3.17 -17.43
CA ARG A 197 22.22 -3.50 -16.56
C ARG A 197 21.89 -4.99 -16.63
N ALA A 198 22.87 -5.80 -16.28
CA ALA A 198 22.71 -7.21 -15.97
C ALA A 198 23.81 -7.63 -14.98
N PHE A 199 23.98 -6.84 -13.92
CA PHE A 199 24.28 -7.42 -12.63
C PHE A 199 22.99 -7.41 -11.82
N VAL A 200 22.54 -8.64 -11.59
CA VAL A 200 21.67 -9.05 -10.51
C VAL A 200 22.19 -8.46 -9.19
N ASN A 201 21.23 -8.01 -8.36
CA ASN A 201 21.31 -7.50 -6.99
C ASN A 201 21.48 -5.99 -6.83
N LEU A 202 20.36 -5.25 -6.86
CA LEU A 202 20.35 -3.81 -6.65
C LEU A 202 20.58 -3.35 -5.20
N ASP A 203 20.72 -4.25 -4.22
CA ASP A 203 20.99 -3.87 -2.82
C ASP A 203 22.09 -4.70 -2.14
N GLU A 204 22.78 -5.57 -2.88
CA GLU A 204 23.97 -6.24 -2.37
C GLU A 204 25.19 -5.31 -2.44
N GLY A 205 25.72 -4.97 -1.28
CA GLY A 205 26.90 -4.12 -1.09
C GLY A 205 26.62 -2.73 -0.55
N LYS A 206 25.35 -2.40 -0.35
CA LYS A 206 24.94 -1.13 0.25
C LYS A 206 25.02 -1.18 1.78
N TYR A 207 25.17 0.01 2.33
CA TYR A 207 25.21 0.33 3.75
C TYR A 207 24.68 1.75 3.90
N PHE A 208 24.13 2.04 5.06
CA PHE A 208 23.62 3.35 5.43
C PHE A 208 24.72 4.14 6.14
N GLU A 209 25.11 5.29 5.59
CA GLU A 209 26.03 6.23 6.23
C GLU A 209 25.24 7.07 7.25
N LEU A 210 25.72 7.11 8.49
CA LEU A 210 24.99 7.72 9.59
C LEU A 210 25.26 9.25 9.60
N ASP A 211 24.52 9.98 8.77
CA ASP A 211 24.72 11.44 8.57
C ASP A 211 24.40 12.31 9.80
N ASN A 212 23.71 11.73 10.79
CA ASN A 212 23.32 12.42 12.01
C ASN A 212 24.43 12.44 13.09
N VAL A 213 25.58 11.81 12.83
CA VAL A 213 26.72 11.77 13.75
C VAL A 213 27.95 12.43 13.13
N ASP A 214 28.83 12.98 13.97
CA ASP A 214 30.04 13.68 13.54
C ASP A 214 31.28 12.78 13.43
N LYS A 215 31.19 11.52 13.84
CA LYS A 215 32.20 10.49 13.56
C LYS A 215 31.72 9.58 12.45
N GLU A 216 32.66 9.04 11.68
CA GLU A 216 32.36 8.06 10.64
C GLU A 216 31.65 6.85 11.25
N ALA A 217 30.44 6.59 10.77
CA ALA A 217 29.68 5.43 11.18
C ALA A 217 28.85 4.90 10.00
N TYR A 218 28.92 3.59 9.79
CA TYR A 218 28.26 2.91 8.69
C TYR A 218 27.44 1.73 9.23
N LEU A 219 26.22 1.58 8.73
CA LEU A 219 25.29 0.54 9.16
C LEU A 219 24.99 -0.40 7.99
N PHE A 220 25.09 -1.71 8.17
CA PHE A 220 24.64 -2.69 7.18
C PHE A 220 24.05 -3.92 7.85
N SER A 221 23.20 -4.64 7.12
CA SER A 221 22.68 -5.94 7.54
C SER A 221 23.26 -7.07 6.69
N LEU A 222 23.25 -8.29 7.22
CA LEU A 222 23.51 -9.49 6.40
C LEU A 222 22.33 -9.74 5.45
N LYS A 223 22.57 -10.47 4.35
CA LYS A 223 21.54 -10.78 3.34
C LYS A 223 20.30 -11.49 3.92
N ASP A 224 20.47 -12.25 4.98
CA ASP A 224 19.39 -12.96 5.67
C ASP A 224 18.70 -12.09 6.75
N CYS A 225 19.08 -10.81 6.87
CA CYS A 225 18.62 -9.86 7.88
C CYS A 225 18.76 -10.34 9.32
N SER A 226 19.62 -11.35 9.57
CA SER A 226 19.79 -11.93 10.91
C SER A 226 20.59 -11.03 11.85
N LYS A 227 21.50 -10.21 11.29
CA LYS A 227 22.39 -9.33 12.03
C LYS A 227 22.57 -8.00 11.33
N THR A 228 22.60 -6.94 12.13
CA THR A 228 22.92 -5.58 11.70
C THR A 228 24.18 -5.13 12.42
N TYR A 229 25.14 -4.63 11.66
CA TYR A 229 26.45 -4.19 12.12
C TYR A 229 26.56 -2.68 12.02
N ILE A 230 27.21 -2.08 13.00
CA ILE A 230 27.68 -0.69 12.94
C ILE A 230 29.21 -0.69 12.87
N CYS A 231 29.78 0.11 11.96
CA CYS A 231 31.20 0.11 11.66
C CYS A 231 31.76 1.52 11.66
N THR A 232 33.07 1.63 11.88
CA THR A 232 33.73 2.92 12.15
C THR A 232 34.49 3.49 10.95
N LYS A 233 34.74 2.70 9.90
CA LYS A 233 35.64 3.08 8.81
C LYS A 233 35.24 2.47 7.47
N ARG A 234 35.56 3.20 6.40
CA ARG A 234 35.39 2.79 5.00
C ARG A 234 36.69 3.04 4.22
N ASP A 235 37.11 2.06 3.44
CA ASP A 235 38.16 2.25 2.41
C ASP A 235 37.54 2.24 1.01
N LYS A 236 37.95 3.18 0.17
CA LYS A 236 37.49 3.29 -1.22
C LYS A 236 38.54 2.62 -2.10
N GLY A 237 38.21 1.46 -2.65
CA GLY A 237 39.09 0.68 -3.51
C GLY A 237 39.58 1.47 -4.74
N PHE A 238 40.63 0.96 -5.37
CA PHE A 238 41.25 1.55 -6.56
C PHE A 238 40.18 1.80 -7.66
N LEU A 239 40.11 3.02 -8.19
CA LEU A 239 39.12 3.51 -9.18
C LEU A 239 37.67 3.73 -8.69
N ARG A 240 37.37 3.67 -7.39
CA ARG A 240 36.00 3.85 -6.81
C ARG A 240 34.96 2.81 -7.27
N ILE A 241 35.40 1.64 -7.70
CA ILE A 241 34.53 0.56 -8.20
C ILE A 241 34.13 -0.42 -7.07
N SER A 242 34.88 -0.43 -5.96
CA SER A 242 34.55 -1.20 -4.74
C SER A 242 34.81 -0.37 -3.49
N ASP A 243 34.15 -0.75 -2.39
CA ASP A 243 34.47 -0.26 -1.05
C ASP A 243 34.40 -1.38 -0.02
N ASP A 244 35.25 -1.28 1.00
CA ASP A 244 35.30 -2.21 2.11
C ASP A 244 35.05 -1.45 3.41
N ILE A 245 34.25 -2.05 4.30
CA ILE A 245 33.92 -1.50 5.61
C ILE A 245 34.55 -2.38 6.69
N TYR A 246 35.14 -1.76 7.70
CA TYR A 246 35.87 -2.45 8.76
C TYR A 246 35.72 -1.74 10.10
N GLY A 247 36.22 -2.40 11.16
CA GLY A 247 36.03 -1.95 12.54
C GLY A 247 34.54 -1.99 12.92
N CYS A 248 33.92 -3.12 12.62
CA CYS A 248 32.49 -3.38 12.80
C CYS A 248 32.18 -4.01 14.15
N TYR A 249 30.99 -3.72 14.65
CA TYR A 249 30.47 -4.24 15.90
C TYR A 249 29.10 -4.86 15.67
N TYR A 250 28.89 -6.02 16.27
CA TYR A 250 27.57 -6.60 16.47
C TYR A 250 27.26 -6.60 17.96
N LYS A 251 26.30 -5.78 18.38
CA LYS A 251 25.97 -5.54 19.79
C LYS A 251 27.21 -5.14 20.59
N THR A 252 27.75 -6.03 21.43
CA THR A 252 28.95 -5.79 22.25
C THR A 252 30.23 -6.33 21.62
N GLU A 253 30.12 -7.18 20.59
CA GLU A 253 31.24 -7.90 20.01
C GLU A 253 31.87 -7.10 18.87
N LYS A 254 33.18 -6.88 18.97
CA LYS A 254 33.97 -6.38 17.84
C LYS A 254 34.19 -7.54 16.88
N VAL A 255 33.91 -7.32 15.61
CA VAL A 255 34.11 -8.30 14.56
C VAL A 255 35.35 -7.94 13.77
N ASP A 256 36.34 -8.83 13.83
CA ASP A 256 37.57 -8.71 13.05
C ASP A 256 37.31 -9.28 11.64
N GLY A 257 37.26 -8.39 10.65
CA GLY A 257 37.03 -8.75 9.25
C GLY A 257 36.71 -7.53 8.39
N GLU A 258 36.99 -7.64 7.08
CA GLU A 258 36.59 -6.67 6.06
C GLU A 258 35.30 -7.16 5.41
N PHE A 259 34.26 -6.31 5.40
CA PHE A 259 32.99 -6.64 4.77
C PHE A 259 32.94 -6.05 3.36
N GLY A 260 33.18 -6.92 2.38
CA GLY A 260 33.05 -6.58 0.97
C GLY A 260 31.60 -6.42 0.54
N GLN A 261 31.38 -5.83 -0.63
CA GLN A 261 30.04 -5.54 -1.15
C GLN A 261 29.13 -6.78 -1.21
N SER A 262 29.65 -7.94 -1.57
CA SER A 262 28.85 -9.17 -1.69
C SER A 262 28.26 -9.71 -0.38
N THR A 263 28.60 -9.15 0.78
CA THR A 263 28.16 -9.64 2.11
C THR A 263 27.18 -8.71 2.83
N ARG A 264 26.97 -7.51 2.28
CA ARG A 264 26.23 -6.43 2.93
C ARG A 264 24.92 -6.17 2.20
N VAL A 265 23.88 -5.79 2.93
CA VAL A 265 22.66 -5.21 2.37
C VAL A 265 22.26 -3.98 3.17
N ASP A 266 21.53 -3.08 2.51
CA ASP A 266 20.97 -1.89 3.15
C ASP A 266 20.01 -2.31 4.29
N PRO A 267 20.23 -1.85 5.53
CA PRO A 267 19.38 -2.16 6.68
C PRO A 267 17.91 -1.81 6.50
N ASP A 268 17.57 -0.80 5.69
CA ASP A 268 16.18 -0.42 5.42
C ASP A 268 15.43 -1.49 4.58
N GLN A 269 16.17 -2.39 3.92
CA GLN A 269 15.60 -3.55 3.22
C GLN A 269 15.25 -4.70 4.17
N CYS A 270 15.70 -4.64 5.43
CA CYS A 270 15.41 -5.64 6.43
C CYS A 270 14.12 -5.32 7.21
N GLN A 271 13.56 -6.35 7.85
CA GLN A 271 12.29 -6.25 8.57
C GLN A 271 12.29 -5.08 9.57
N PHE A 272 11.45 -4.08 9.28
CA PHE A 272 11.35 -2.85 10.06
C PHE A 272 10.93 -3.14 11.51
N LYS A 273 11.78 -2.80 12.48
CA LYS A 273 11.55 -3.06 13.92
C LYS A 273 10.78 -1.93 14.63
N GLY A 274 10.23 -0.98 13.89
CA GLY A 274 9.47 0.13 14.44
C GLY A 274 10.30 1.38 14.73
N ARG A 275 9.69 2.31 15.48
CA ARG A 275 10.31 3.56 15.91
C ARG A 275 10.43 3.63 17.43
N VAL A 276 11.51 4.23 17.92
CA VAL A 276 11.73 4.51 19.34
C VAL A 276 12.00 5.98 19.57
N ASN A 277 11.72 6.45 20.78
CA ASN A 277 12.19 7.76 21.21
C ASN A 277 13.55 7.57 21.88
N ILE A 278 14.60 8.16 21.30
CA ILE A 278 15.92 8.15 21.94
C ILE A 278 15.87 9.03 23.20
N LYS A 279 16.44 8.54 24.31
CA LYS A 279 16.60 9.33 25.54
C LYS A 279 17.69 10.37 25.38
N GLU A 280 17.62 11.44 26.16
CA GLU A 280 18.70 12.42 26.23
C GLU A 280 20.00 11.73 26.68
N GLY A 281 21.07 11.84 25.90
CA GLY A 281 22.28 11.10 26.17
C GLY A 281 23.24 10.98 24.99
N PHE A 282 24.17 10.03 25.10
CA PHE A 282 25.06 9.65 24.01
C PHE A 282 24.59 8.34 23.39
N CYS A 283 24.94 8.17 22.12
CA CYS A 283 24.84 6.90 21.42
C CYS A 283 26.23 6.36 21.11
N TYR A 284 26.33 5.04 20.93
CA TYR A 284 27.58 4.30 20.98
C TYR A 284 27.73 3.33 19.81
N TYR A 285 28.96 2.94 19.50
CA TYR A 285 29.22 1.86 18.55
C TYR A 285 28.87 0.47 19.11
N THR A 286 28.75 0.33 20.44
CA THR A 286 28.37 -0.93 21.10
C THR A 286 27.17 -0.77 22.03
N SER A 287 26.37 -1.83 22.15
CA SER A 287 25.16 -1.82 22.98
C SER A 287 25.44 -1.64 24.48
N ASN A 288 26.59 -2.06 24.98
CA ASN A 288 27.01 -1.92 26.39
C ASN A 288 27.63 -0.57 26.76
N GLY A 289 27.90 0.32 25.79
CA GLY A 289 28.30 1.72 26.05
C GLY A 289 29.79 1.99 25.97
N GLY A 290 30.37 1.67 24.82
CA GLY A 290 31.78 1.92 24.52
C GLY A 290 32.05 3.33 23.96
N GLU A 291 32.72 3.39 22.81
CA GLU A 291 33.00 4.66 22.16
C GLU A 291 31.72 5.31 21.63
N THR A 292 31.59 6.62 21.83
CA THR A 292 30.43 7.38 21.32
C THR A 292 30.51 7.56 19.81
N THR A 293 29.38 7.47 19.13
CA THR A 293 29.26 7.79 17.69
C THR A 293 29.28 9.30 17.44
N SER A 294 28.92 10.11 18.44
CA SER A 294 28.99 11.57 18.35
C SER A 294 29.71 12.22 19.53
N THR A 295 30.33 13.38 19.29
CA THR A 295 30.85 14.25 20.36
C THR A 295 29.75 15.05 21.06
N LYS A 296 28.57 15.16 20.43
CA LYS A 296 27.42 15.91 20.95
C LYS A 296 26.43 14.96 21.61
N LYS A 297 25.89 15.39 22.75
CA LYS A 297 24.72 14.73 23.34
C LYS A 297 23.49 15.03 22.52
N ILE A 298 22.65 14.02 22.33
CA ILE A 298 21.31 14.19 21.79
C ILE A 298 20.47 14.89 22.88
N LYS A 299 19.96 16.09 22.58
CA LYS A 299 19.21 16.94 23.52
C LYS A 299 17.70 16.85 23.38
N LEU A 300 17.22 16.41 22.21
CA LEU A 300 15.80 16.17 21.95
C LEU A 300 15.53 14.67 22.14
N GLN A 301 14.28 14.26 22.31
CA GLN A 301 13.91 12.84 22.27
C GLN A 301 13.37 12.50 20.87
N PRO A 302 14.23 12.39 19.84
CA PRO A 302 13.76 12.19 18.48
C PRO A 302 13.11 10.81 18.38
N ASN A 303 12.03 10.75 17.60
CA ASN A 303 11.39 9.51 17.19
C ASN A 303 12.10 8.97 15.94
N VAL A 304 12.82 7.87 16.07
CA VAL A 304 13.75 7.37 15.05
C VAL A 304 13.51 5.89 14.74
N LEU A 305 13.95 5.45 13.56
CA LEU A 305 13.89 4.06 13.14
C LEU A 305 14.82 3.18 13.99
N VAL A 306 14.39 1.94 14.24
CA VAL A 306 15.18 0.91 14.92
C VAL A 306 15.61 -0.18 13.96
N TYR A 307 16.91 -0.45 13.98
CA TYR A 307 17.56 -1.50 13.19
C TYR A 307 17.87 -2.75 14.01
N ASP A 308 18.15 -2.59 15.32
CA ASP A 308 18.29 -3.71 16.25
C ASP A 308 17.99 -3.30 17.70
N ILE A 309 17.64 -4.28 18.55
CA ILE A 309 17.43 -4.06 19.99
C ILE A 309 18.28 -5.05 20.77
N ASP A 310 19.03 -4.52 21.73
CA ASP A 310 19.74 -5.30 22.73
C ASP A 310 19.01 -5.17 24.07
N VAL A 311 18.29 -6.23 24.42
CA VAL A 311 17.45 -6.29 25.62
C VAL A 311 18.29 -6.32 26.89
N GLU A 312 19.51 -6.90 26.84
CA GLU A 312 20.38 -7.02 28.02
C GLU A 312 20.83 -5.65 28.52
N TYR A 313 21.21 -4.77 27.59
CA TYR A 313 21.67 -3.41 27.89
C TYR A 313 20.58 -2.35 27.70
N ASN A 314 19.37 -2.76 27.30
CA ASN A 314 18.23 -1.90 27.02
C ASN A 314 18.57 -0.74 26.07
N ARG A 315 19.22 -1.06 24.94
CA ARG A 315 19.57 -0.09 23.89
C ARG A 315 19.02 -0.51 22.53
N ALA A 316 18.75 0.49 21.70
CA ALA A 316 18.34 0.30 20.32
C ALA A 316 19.42 0.83 19.38
N LEU A 317 19.72 0.08 18.33
CA LEU A 317 20.56 0.51 17.21
C LEU A 317 19.72 1.35 16.26
N THR A 318 20.14 2.59 16.06
CA THR A 318 19.40 3.64 15.33
C THR A 318 20.32 4.36 14.34
N GLU A 319 19.78 5.36 13.63
CA GLU A 319 20.55 6.28 12.80
C GLU A 319 21.56 7.16 13.58
N TYR A 320 21.62 7.03 14.91
CA TYR A 320 22.60 7.69 15.78
C TYR A 320 23.58 6.69 16.42
N GLY A 321 23.44 5.38 16.16
CA GLY A 321 24.14 4.29 16.86
C GLY A 321 23.29 3.62 17.94
N TRP A 322 23.95 2.91 18.86
CA TRP A 322 23.30 2.28 20.01
C TRP A 322 22.94 3.32 21.06
N CYS A 323 21.66 3.60 21.22
CA CYS A 323 21.15 4.66 22.10
C CYS A 323 20.29 4.07 23.22
N ASP A 324 20.31 4.73 24.38
CA ASP A 324 19.26 4.52 25.38
C ASP A 324 17.93 5.00 24.79
N PHE A 325 16.87 4.21 24.96
CA PHE A 325 15.58 4.53 24.36
C PHE A 325 14.43 4.36 25.34
N THR A 326 13.30 4.98 25.01
CA THR A 326 11.98 4.52 25.39
C THR A 326 11.28 4.07 24.12
N TYR A 327 10.45 3.03 24.20
CA TYR A 327 9.48 2.83 23.14
C TYR A 327 8.73 4.15 22.93
N ALA A 328 8.59 4.58 21.68
CA ALA A 328 7.64 5.64 21.39
C ALA A 328 6.30 5.20 22.02
N ASP A 329 5.49 6.13 22.51
CA ASP A 329 4.15 5.78 23.01
C ASP A 329 3.38 5.25 21.77
N SER A 330 3.48 3.94 21.52
CA SER A 330 3.60 3.42 20.16
C SER A 330 2.29 2.84 19.69
N ASP A 331 2.01 3.04 18.41
CA ASP A 331 1.01 2.26 17.70
C ASP A 331 1.26 0.75 17.87
N SER A 332 2.48 0.30 18.17
CA SER A 332 2.77 -1.11 18.45
C SER A 332 2.24 -1.64 19.80
N ASN A 333 1.81 -0.79 20.75
CA ASN A 333 1.34 -1.25 22.07
C ASN A 333 0.09 -0.52 22.60
N TRP A 334 -0.72 0.09 21.72
CA TRP A 334 -1.86 0.93 22.12
C TRP A 334 -2.93 0.19 22.93
N MET A 335 -3.10 -1.14 22.76
CA MET A 335 -4.07 -1.91 23.54
C MET A 335 -3.65 -2.05 25.02
N SER A 336 -2.39 -1.80 25.37
CA SER A 336 -1.92 -1.77 26.78
C SER A 336 -2.68 -0.77 27.65
N LYS A 337 -3.24 0.29 27.04
CA LYS A 337 -3.96 1.37 27.71
C LYS A 337 -5.40 1.00 28.13
N TYR A 338 -5.94 -0.10 27.61
CA TYR A 338 -7.29 -0.57 27.92
C TYR A 338 -7.30 -1.52 29.12
N LEU A 339 -8.41 -1.54 29.86
CA LEU A 339 -8.59 -2.47 31.00
C LEU A 339 -8.78 -3.91 30.52
N ASN A 340 -8.31 -4.87 31.32
CA ASN A 340 -8.40 -6.31 30.98
C ASN A 340 -9.83 -6.82 30.83
N ASN A 341 -10.81 -6.19 31.47
CA ASN A 341 -12.23 -6.55 31.39
C ASN A 341 -12.95 -5.95 30.17
N THR A 342 -12.35 -5.01 29.45
CA THR A 342 -12.90 -4.46 28.20
C THR A 342 -13.03 -5.57 27.18
N ARG A 343 -14.19 -5.74 26.55
CA ARG A 343 -14.36 -6.72 25.49
C ARG A 343 -13.81 -6.22 24.16
N ILE A 344 -13.33 -7.14 23.33
CA ILE A 344 -12.77 -6.82 22.00
C ILE A 344 -13.77 -6.02 21.15
N ASN A 345 -15.07 -6.35 21.23
CA ASN A 345 -16.12 -5.62 20.52
C ASN A 345 -16.40 -4.20 21.04
N GLN A 346 -15.75 -3.77 22.12
CA GLN A 346 -15.91 -2.44 22.71
C GLN A 346 -14.71 -1.53 22.42
N ILE A 347 -13.74 -2.03 21.65
CA ILE A 347 -12.52 -1.33 21.30
C ILE A 347 -12.61 -0.92 19.84
N ASN A 348 -12.26 0.33 19.54
CA ASN A 348 -12.08 0.78 18.17
C ASN A 348 -10.76 0.19 17.66
N ILE A 349 -10.84 -0.81 16.78
CA ILE A 349 -9.69 -1.56 16.29
C ILE A 349 -9.45 -1.21 14.82
N PRO A 350 -8.30 -0.61 14.46
CA PRO A 350 -7.93 -0.42 13.07
C PRO A 350 -7.58 -1.77 12.43
N GLY A 351 -8.01 -1.93 11.17
CA GLY A 351 -7.80 -3.14 10.39
C GLY A 351 -7.37 -2.84 8.96
N THR A 352 -6.82 -3.85 8.28
CA THR A 352 -6.42 -3.76 6.87
C THR A 352 -7.21 -4.74 6.02
N HIS A 353 -7.69 -4.27 4.85
CA HIS A 353 -8.34 -5.09 3.84
C HIS A 353 -7.29 -5.82 3.00
N ASP A 354 -7.50 -7.11 2.73
CA ASP A 354 -6.56 -8.01 2.04
C ASP A 354 -5.11 -7.80 2.46
N SER A 355 -4.84 -8.05 3.74
CA SER A 355 -3.65 -7.57 4.43
C SER A 355 -2.32 -8.02 3.80
N GLY A 356 -2.30 -9.12 3.05
CA GLY A 356 -1.07 -9.66 2.45
C GLY A 356 -0.71 -9.15 1.06
N THR A 357 -1.44 -8.20 0.49
CA THR A 357 -1.27 -7.81 -0.93
C THR A 357 -0.08 -6.88 -1.22
N TYR A 358 0.77 -6.60 -0.23
CA TYR A 358 1.85 -5.59 -0.30
C TYR A 358 2.87 -5.76 -1.44
N ALA A 359 2.94 -6.96 -2.00
CA ALA A 359 3.83 -7.32 -3.09
C ALA A 359 3.14 -8.21 -4.15
N VAL A 360 1.82 -8.08 -4.32
CA VAL A 360 1.04 -8.83 -5.31
C VAL A 360 1.45 -8.56 -6.78
N ASP A 361 2.13 -7.44 -7.02
CA ASP A 361 2.71 -7.03 -8.30
C ASP A 361 4.14 -7.57 -8.54
N TRP A 362 4.72 -8.23 -7.54
CA TRP A 362 6.08 -8.78 -7.59
C TRP A 362 6.16 -9.95 -8.58
N HIS A 363 7.27 -10.05 -9.33
CA HIS A 363 7.53 -11.04 -10.40
C HIS A 363 6.58 -11.03 -11.60
N SER A 364 5.67 -10.08 -11.69
CA SER A 364 4.75 -10.00 -12.82
C SER A 364 5.43 -9.28 -14.01
N PHE A 365 5.01 -9.58 -15.25
CA PHE A 365 5.52 -8.88 -16.43
C PHE A 365 5.09 -7.39 -16.39
N PRO A 366 5.89 -6.43 -16.86
CA PRO A 366 5.64 -4.98 -16.67
C PRO A 366 4.23 -4.49 -17.05
N ILE A 367 3.63 -5.08 -18.09
CA ILE A 367 2.27 -4.76 -18.57
C ILE A 367 1.19 -5.32 -17.61
N ILE A 368 1.46 -6.47 -16.99
CA ILE A 368 0.59 -7.11 -15.98
C ILE A 368 0.77 -6.43 -14.61
N ASN A 369 1.93 -5.81 -14.34
CA ASN A 369 2.24 -5.11 -13.09
C ASN A 369 1.34 -3.90 -12.85
N GLY A 370 1.03 -3.13 -13.90
CA GLY A 370 0.11 -1.99 -13.79
C GLY A 370 -1.28 -2.43 -13.35
N PHE A 371 -1.85 -3.44 -14.01
CA PHE A 371 -3.16 -3.98 -13.66
C PHE A 371 -3.18 -4.68 -12.29
N ARG A 372 -2.15 -5.48 -11.96
CA ARG A 372 -2.06 -6.15 -10.64
C ARG A 372 -1.83 -5.15 -9.50
N ARG A 373 -1.05 -4.09 -9.72
CA ARG A 373 -0.84 -3.04 -8.70
C ARG A 373 -2.10 -2.18 -8.51
N GLN A 374 -2.80 -1.84 -9.59
CA GLN A 374 -3.98 -0.96 -9.51
C GLN A 374 -5.22 -1.68 -8.93
N TRP A 375 -5.40 -2.97 -9.20
CA TRP A 375 -6.60 -3.71 -8.79
C TRP A 375 -6.33 -4.83 -7.78
N GLY A 376 -5.08 -5.24 -7.62
CA GLY A 376 -4.68 -6.34 -6.75
C GLY A 376 -4.05 -5.92 -5.43
N ARG A 377 -3.50 -4.71 -5.34
CA ARG A 377 -2.74 -4.23 -4.17
C ARG A 377 -3.59 -3.29 -3.31
N THR A 378 -3.79 -3.66 -2.06
CA THR A 378 -4.55 -2.90 -1.07
C THR A 378 -3.66 -2.37 0.05
N GLN A 379 -2.49 -2.97 0.26
CA GLN A 379 -1.51 -2.59 1.28
C GLN A 379 -0.16 -2.27 0.67
N SER A 380 0.66 -1.47 1.37
CA SER A 380 2.05 -1.20 1.00
C SER A 380 3.08 -1.86 1.93
N LEU A 381 2.64 -2.26 3.13
CA LEU A 381 3.45 -2.82 4.23
C LEU A 381 3.20 -4.32 4.41
N ASP A 382 4.21 -5.06 4.84
CA ASP A 382 4.02 -6.47 5.26
C ASP A 382 3.21 -6.59 6.57
N ILE A 383 2.84 -7.82 6.98
CA ILE A 383 1.97 -8.02 8.15
C ILE A 383 2.64 -7.51 9.43
N TYR A 384 3.93 -7.83 9.64
CA TYR A 384 4.64 -7.34 10.81
C TYR A 384 4.68 -5.81 10.88
N GLN A 385 4.96 -5.15 9.77
CA GLN A 385 4.97 -3.68 9.65
C GLN A 385 3.58 -3.11 9.96
N GLN A 386 2.51 -3.68 9.41
CA GLN A 386 1.13 -3.25 9.73
C GLN A 386 0.86 -3.32 11.25
N LEU A 387 1.27 -4.40 11.91
CA LEU A 387 1.11 -4.55 13.36
C LEU A 387 1.93 -3.50 14.14
N MET A 388 3.15 -3.21 13.71
CA MET A 388 3.96 -2.15 14.31
C MET A 388 3.34 -0.76 14.16
N HIS A 389 2.52 -0.55 13.12
CA HIS A 389 1.74 0.66 12.85
C HIS A 389 0.32 0.64 13.45
N GLY A 390 0.05 -0.26 14.39
CA GLY A 390 -1.18 -0.23 15.19
C GLY A 390 -2.36 -1.02 14.64
N ILE A 391 -2.21 -1.64 13.48
CA ILE A 391 -3.22 -2.57 12.95
C ILE A 391 -3.35 -3.77 13.89
N ARG A 392 -4.57 -4.16 14.23
CA ARG A 392 -4.85 -5.36 15.05
C ARG A 392 -5.94 -6.24 14.46
N TYR A 393 -6.48 -5.88 13.29
CA TYR A 393 -7.44 -6.69 12.56
C TYR A 393 -6.93 -6.91 11.12
N LEU A 394 -6.69 -8.16 10.76
CA LEU A 394 -6.13 -8.55 9.47
C LEU A 394 -7.17 -9.36 8.68
N ASP A 395 -7.52 -8.91 7.49
CA ASP A 395 -8.36 -9.65 6.55
C ASP A 395 -7.46 -10.53 5.66
N ILE A 396 -7.49 -11.84 5.92
CA ILE A 396 -6.59 -12.82 5.31
C ILE A 396 -7.37 -13.66 4.31
N ARG A 397 -7.09 -13.44 3.02
CA ARG A 397 -7.69 -14.16 1.90
C ARG A 397 -6.79 -15.30 1.46
N LEU A 398 -7.35 -16.51 1.40
CA LEU A 398 -6.60 -17.76 1.24
C LEU A 398 -6.88 -18.43 -0.09
N GLU A 399 -5.83 -19.04 -0.63
CA GLU A 399 -5.84 -19.92 -1.79
C GLU A 399 -5.08 -21.21 -1.49
N THR A 400 -5.44 -22.26 -2.23
CA THR A 400 -4.76 -23.55 -2.17
C THR A 400 -4.39 -24.00 -3.57
N ASN A 401 -3.28 -24.72 -3.68
CA ASN A 401 -2.80 -25.26 -4.95
C ASN A 401 -2.68 -26.80 -4.93
N PRO A 402 -2.38 -27.45 -6.07
CA PRO A 402 -2.21 -28.91 -6.13
C PRO A 402 -1.11 -29.48 -5.23
N LYS A 403 -0.18 -28.64 -4.74
CA LYS A 403 0.84 -29.02 -3.75
C LYS A 403 0.32 -28.96 -2.30
N LYS A 404 -0.97 -28.71 -2.11
CA LYS A 404 -1.64 -28.57 -0.80
C LYS A 404 -1.08 -27.44 0.06
N GLN A 405 -0.47 -26.44 -0.57
CA GLN A 405 0.03 -25.26 0.12
C GLN A 405 -1.13 -24.30 0.38
N ILE A 406 -1.04 -23.54 1.49
CA ILE A 406 -2.02 -22.50 1.85
C ILE A 406 -1.28 -21.17 1.89
N TYR A 407 -1.68 -20.25 1.00
CA TYR A 407 -1.04 -18.95 0.83
C TYR A 407 -2.07 -17.86 0.59
N LEU A 408 -1.62 -16.61 0.67
CA LEU A 408 -2.46 -15.44 0.52
C LEU A 408 -2.71 -15.14 -0.95
N THR A 409 -3.93 -14.72 -1.26
CA THR A 409 -4.37 -14.35 -2.61
C THR A 409 -5.21 -13.09 -2.57
N HIS A 410 -5.44 -12.48 -3.72
CA HIS A 410 -6.52 -11.54 -3.92
C HIS A 410 -7.22 -11.87 -5.24
N ASP A 411 -8.43 -12.44 -5.16
CA ASP A 411 -9.14 -13.08 -6.28
C ASP A 411 -8.29 -14.17 -6.97
N LYS A 412 -7.55 -13.81 -8.03
CA LYS A 412 -6.70 -14.72 -8.82
C LYS A 412 -5.22 -14.33 -8.79
N PHE A 413 -4.86 -13.42 -7.88
CA PHE A 413 -3.52 -12.89 -7.79
C PHE A 413 -2.82 -13.40 -6.53
N ASP A 414 -1.88 -14.33 -6.74
CA ASP A 414 -0.99 -14.83 -5.71
C ASP A 414 -0.25 -13.66 -5.02
N CYS A 415 -0.32 -13.62 -3.69
CA CYS A 415 0.47 -12.67 -2.91
C CYS A 415 1.88 -13.22 -2.70
N ILE A 416 2.89 -12.34 -2.75
CA ILE A 416 4.30 -12.70 -2.64
C ILE A 416 4.89 -12.14 -1.36
N ASN A 417 5.79 -12.91 -0.72
CA ASN A 417 6.61 -12.42 0.37
C ASN A 417 7.98 -11.98 -0.17
N LYS A 418 8.24 -10.66 -0.18
CA LYS A 418 9.51 -10.09 -0.65
C LYS A 418 10.73 -10.58 0.14
N LYS A 419 10.56 -10.93 1.42
CA LYS A 419 11.66 -11.38 2.30
C LYS A 419 12.19 -12.75 1.87
N THR A 420 11.29 -13.64 1.45
CA THR A 420 11.65 -15.01 1.02
C THR A 420 11.70 -15.14 -0.49
N ASN A 421 11.15 -14.17 -1.22
CA ASN A 421 10.97 -14.19 -2.66
C ASN A 421 10.06 -15.34 -3.16
N ASP A 422 9.18 -15.83 -2.29
CA ASP A 422 8.25 -16.95 -2.53
C ASP A 422 6.79 -16.53 -2.27
N LEU A 423 5.82 -17.42 -2.57
CA LEU A 423 4.41 -17.22 -2.19
C LEU A 423 4.29 -16.81 -0.72
N TYR A 424 3.39 -15.88 -0.43
CA TYR A 424 3.15 -15.44 0.95
C TYR A 424 2.29 -16.47 1.68
N TYR A 425 2.94 -17.44 2.34
CA TYR A 425 2.25 -18.54 3.01
C TYR A 425 1.52 -18.08 4.27
N LEU A 426 0.42 -18.75 4.61
CA LEU A 426 -0.31 -18.49 5.85
C LEU A 426 0.59 -18.68 7.09
N SER A 427 1.54 -19.62 7.03
CA SER A 427 2.54 -19.80 8.10
C SER A 427 3.38 -18.55 8.32
N ASN A 428 3.78 -17.84 7.25
CA ASN A 428 4.55 -16.60 7.39
C ASN A 428 3.74 -15.51 8.13
N VAL A 429 2.45 -15.40 7.83
CA VAL A 429 1.54 -14.44 8.49
C VAL A 429 1.41 -14.76 9.98
N PHE A 430 1.27 -16.04 10.34
CA PHE A 430 1.26 -16.46 11.74
C PHE A 430 2.59 -16.17 12.42
N ASP A 431 3.72 -16.50 11.80
CA ASP A 431 5.06 -16.23 12.34
C ASP A 431 5.29 -14.75 12.61
N GLU A 432 4.89 -13.88 11.67
CA GLU A 432 5.00 -12.43 11.80
C GLU A 432 4.13 -11.89 12.96
N ALA A 433 2.89 -12.35 13.09
CA ALA A 433 2.03 -11.95 14.20
C ALA A 433 2.49 -12.50 15.56
N ILE A 434 3.02 -13.73 15.59
CA ILE A 434 3.60 -14.36 16.77
C ILE A 434 4.83 -13.60 17.23
N ASN A 435 5.71 -13.22 16.30
CA ASN A 435 6.88 -12.40 16.57
C ASN A 435 6.46 -11.05 17.16
N PHE A 436 5.46 -10.39 16.57
CA PHE A 436 4.91 -9.14 17.09
C PHE A 436 4.35 -9.29 18.52
N LEU A 437 3.52 -10.30 18.77
CA LEU A 437 2.91 -10.56 20.08
C LEU A 437 3.91 -11.03 21.14
N HIS A 438 5.04 -11.60 20.72
CA HIS A 438 6.13 -11.93 21.64
C HIS A 438 6.74 -10.65 22.23
N TYR A 439 7.01 -9.65 21.39
CA TYR A 439 7.57 -8.37 21.83
C TYR A 439 6.52 -7.39 22.38
N ASN A 440 5.24 -7.58 22.04
CA ASN A 440 4.14 -6.74 22.51
C ASN A 440 3.05 -7.61 23.18
N PRO A 441 3.34 -8.27 24.32
CA PRO A 441 2.44 -9.23 24.95
C PRO A 441 1.17 -8.60 25.52
N SER A 442 1.10 -7.27 25.61
CA SER A 442 -0.14 -6.55 25.95
C SER A 442 -1.15 -6.60 24.81
N GLU A 443 -0.73 -6.82 23.57
CA GLU A 443 -1.61 -6.69 22.40
C GLU A 443 -2.33 -8.01 22.09
N THR A 444 -3.32 -7.97 21.22
CA THR A 444 -3.93 -9.16 20.60
C THR A 444 -4.14 -8.90 19.12
N VAL A 445 -3.97 -9.91 18.28
CA VAL A 445 -4.18 -9.78 16.82
C VAL A 445 -5.41 -10.57 16.44
N ILE A 446 -6.32 -9.94 15.70
CA ILE A 446 -7.48 -10.60 15.10
C ILE A 446 -7.13 -10.93 13.66
N MET A 447 -7.26 -12.20 13.28
CA MET A 447 -7.12 -12.65 11.90
C MET A 447 -8.46 -13.20 11.42
N HIS A 448 -9.04 -12.55 10.42
CA HIS A 448 -10.27 -13.01 9.80
C HIS A 448 -9.94 -13.76 8.50
N LEU A 449 -10.06 -15.08 8.53
CA LEU A 449 -9.74 -15.95 7.41
C LEU A 449 -10.95 -16.08 6.48
N LYS A 450 -10.72 -15.89 5.19
CA LYS A 450 -11.67 -16.22 4.12
C LYS A 450 -10.96 -17.06 3.06
N CYS A 451 -11.59 -18.14 2.64
CA CYS A 451 -11.20 -18.83 1.43
C CYS A 451 -11.69 -18.01 0.22
N ASP A 452 -10.76 -17.52 -0.60
CA ASP A 452 -11.04 -16.72 -1.80
C ASP A 452 -11.00 -17.62 -3.04
N ASN A 453 -9.94 -18.43 -3.18
CA ASN A 453 -9.75 -19.31 -4.33
C ASN A 453 -9.33 -20.75 -3.95
N CYS A 454 -9.93 -21.36 -2.92
CA CYS A 454 -9.66 -22.76 -2.60
C CYS A 454 -10.55 -23.68 -3.46
N HIS A 455 -9.96 -24.26 -4.50
CA HIS A 455 -10.63 -25.22 -5.37
C HIS A 455 -10.80 -26.57 -4.63
N PHE A 456 -11.81 -26.72 -3.77
CA PHE A 456 -12.11 -28.00 -3.10
C PHE A 456 -12.73 -29.04 -4.04
N HIS A 457 -13.39 -28.56 -5.09
CA HIS A 457 -14.03 -29.34 -6.13
C HIS A 457 -13.80 -28.69 -7.50
N LYS A 458 -13.67 -29.50 -8.55
CA LYS A 458 -13.64 -29.01 -9.93
C LYS A 458 -14.94 -29.40 -10.62
N TYR A 459 -15.53 -28.46 -11.34
CA TYR A 459 -16.84 -28.61 -11.97
C TYR A 459 -16.74 -28.56 -13.50
N ASN A 460 -17.64 -29.29 -14.17
CA ASN A 460 -17.89 -29.19 -15.60
C ASN A 460 -18.58 -27.85 -15.93
N LYS A 461 -18.63 -27.48 -17.22
CA LYS A 461 -19.31 -26.25 -17.68
C LYS A 461 -20.81 -26.22 -17.35
N ASP A 462 -21.42 -27.37 -17.11
CA ASP A 462 -22.83 -27.53 -16.73
C ASP A 462 -23.05 -27.49 -15.20
N GLY A 463 -21.99 -27.29 -14.41
CA GLY A 463 -22.04 -27.25 -12.95
C GLY A 463 -21.97 -28.63 -12.27
N SER A 464 -21.91 -29.73 -13.01
CA SER A 464 -21.70 -31.06 -12.42
C SER A 464 -20.26 -31.24 -11.94
N MET A 465 -20.04 -31.94 -10.82
CA MET A 465 -18.68 -32.16 -10.31
C MET A 465 -17.89 -33.07 -11.27
N LYS A 466 -16.77 -32.56 -11.79
CA LYS A 466 -15.87 -33.26 -12.71
C LYS A 466 -14.86 -34.12 -11.98
N GLU A 467 -14.21 -33.54 -10.97
CA GLU A 467 -13.18 -34.21 -10.18
C GLU A 467 -13.01 -33.53 -8.82
N LYS A 468 -12.29 -34.22 -7.93
CA LYS A 468 -11.91 -33.68 -6.64
C LYS A 468 -10.90 -32.54 -6.84
N GLY A 469 -11.06 -31.46 -6.09
CA GLY A 469 -10.14 -30.33 -6.13
C GLY A 469 -8.81 -30.62 -5.43
N ASP A 470 -8.01 -29.57 -5.23
CA ASP A 470 -6.61 -29.66 -4.77
C ASP A 470 -6.49 -30.16 -3.32
N LEU A 471 -7.48 -29.80 -2.49
CA LEU A 471 -7.65 -30.27 -1.11
C LEU A 471 -9.11 -30.61 -0.85
N LYS A 472 -9.36 -31.57 0.05
CA LYS A 472 -10.69 -31.66 0.68
C LYS A 472 -10.86 -30.49 1.64
N GLU A 473 -12.09 -30.04 1.81
CA GLU A 473 -12.42 -28.99 2.78
C GLU A 473 -11.95 -29.35 4.21
N GLU A 474 -12.20 -30.57 4.68
CA GLU A 474 -11.70 -31.05 5.99
C GLU A 474 -10.16 -31.14 6.05
N GLU A 475 -9.49 -31.51 4.95
CA GLU A 475 -8.01 -31.55 4.89
C GLU A 475 -7.42 -30.13 4.93
N PHE A 476 -8.10 -29.15 4.32
CA PHE A 476 -7.73 -27.74 4.37
C PHE A 476 -7.86 -27.18 5.79
N TYR A 477 -8.97 -27.48 6.47
CA TYR A 477 -9.16 -27.11 7.87
C TYR A 477 -8.10 -27.78 8.76
N GLU A 478 -7.88 -29.09 8.62
CA GLU A 478 -6.84 -29.78 9.38
C GLU A 478 -5.44 -29.15 9.14
N ALA A 479 -5.12 -28.75 7.91
CA ALA A 479 -3.87 -28.08 7.60
C ALA A 479 -3.74 -26.72 8.30
N ILE A 480 -4.79 -25.88 8.31
CA ILE A 480 -4.80 -24.62 9.08
C ILE A 480 -4.60 -24.91 10.58
N ALA A 481 -5.27 -25.93 11.12
CA ALA A 481 -5.11 -26.31 12.52
C ALA A 481 -3.68 -26.75 12.84
N ASN A 482 -3.02 -27.49 11.94
CA ASN A 482 -1.63 -27.91 12.08
C ASN A 482 -0.65 -26.74 12.00
N LEU A 483 -0.96 -25.70 11.22
CA LEU A 483 -0.19 -24.45 11.20
C LEU A 483 -0.41 -23.58 12.44
N SER A 484 -1.45 -23.84 13.25
CA SER A 484 -1.86 -22.99 14.36
C SER A 484 -2.06 -23.76 15.67
N ILE A 485 -3.29 -24.14 15.97
CA ILE A 485 -3.75 -24.68 17.26
C ILE A 485 -3.20 -26.07 17.63
N ASN A 486 -2.70 -26.83 16.65
CA ASN A 486 -2.03 -28.10 16.86
C ASN A 486 -0.50 -27.99 16.79
N ASN A 487 0.04 -26.83 16.42
CA ASN A 487 1.47 -26.65 16.26
C ASN A 487 2.16 -26.70 17.64
N SER A 488 3.02 -27.70 17.81
CA SER A 488 3.75 -27.95 19.06
C SER A 488 5.19 -27.42 19.03
N ASP A 489 5.55 -26.68 17.98
CA ASP A 489 6.83 -25.98 17.90
C ASP A 489 6.93 -24.93 19.00
N ARG A 490 8.15 -24.50 19.29
CA ARG A 490 8.45 -23.55 20.37
C ARG A 490 9.41 -22.49 19.83
N PRO A 491 8.89 -21.45 19.13
CA PRO A 491 9.75 -20.40 18.58
C PRO A 491 10.37 -19.51 19.66
N TYR A 492 9.73 -19.40 20.83
CA TYR A 492 10.18 -18.63 21.99
C TYR A 492 9.95 -19.43 23.29
N GLU A 493 9.53 -18.78 24.38
CA GLU A 493 9.29 -19.47 25.67
C GLU A 493 7.96 -20.24 25.73
N LYS A 494 6.99 -19.91 24.87
CA LYS A 494 5.67 -20.55 24.76
C LYS A 494 5.56 -21.44 23.53
N PHE A 495 4.69 -22.45 23.57
CA PHE A 495 4.41 -23.26 22.39
C PHE A 495 3.67 -22.43 21.35
N TYR A 496 3.85 -22.76 20.08
CA TYR A 496 3.25 -22.08 18.94
C TYR A 496 1.72 -22.00 19.07
N LYS A 497 1.07 -23.14 19.39
CA LYS A 497 -0.36 -23.21 19.69
C LYS A 497 -0.84 -22.28 20.81
N ASP A 498 0.02 -21.93 21.77
CA ASP A 498 -0.33 -21.07 22.90
C ASP A 498 -0.40 -19.58 22.50
N TYR A 499 0.03 -19.23 21.28
CA TYR A 499 -0.25 -17.93 20.68
C TYR A 499 -1.65 -17.84 20.08
N PHE A 500 -2.46 -18.89 20.05
CA PHE A 500 -3.81 -18.84 19.47
C PHE A 500 -4.87 -18.90 20.57
N TYR A 501 -5.77 -17.93 20.57
CA TYR A 501 -6.88 -17.90 21.51
C TYR A 501 -7.81 -19.09 21.27
N GLN A 502 -7.98 -19.95 22.28
CA GLN A 502 -8.91 -21.06 22.26
C GLN A 502 -9.88 -20.98 23.44
N ASP A 503 -11.17 -20.87 23.13
CA ASP A 503 -12.24 -21.03 24.11
C ASP A 503 -13.33 -21.94 23.55
N ASN A 504 -13.02 -23.23 23.61
CA ASN A 504 -13.87 -24.31 23.09
C ASN A 504 -15.06 -24.62 24.02
N LYS A 505 -15.13 -23.99 25.20
CA LYS A 505 -16.18 -24.24 26.20
C LYS A 505 -17.18 -23.10 26.30
N SER A 506 -16.84 -21.89 25.88
CA SER A 506 -17.77 -20.76 25.89
C SER A 506 -18.41 -20.49 24.53
N ASN A 507 -19.66 -20.04 24.59
CA ASN A 507 -20.37 -19.44 23.47
C ASN A 507 -20.03 -17.93 23.32
N GLU A 508 -18.95 -17.46 23.96
CA GLU A 508 -18.52 -16.06 23.89
C GLU A 508 -17.80 -15.81 22.55
N LEU A 509 -18.40 -14.98 21.68
CA LEU A 509 -17.85 -14.65 20.36
C LEU A 509 -16.70 -13.63 20.44
N PHE A 510 -16.83 -12.65 21.35
CA PHE A 510 -15.86 -11.58 21.57
C PHE A 510 -15.29 -11.68 22.99
N PRO A 511 -14.06 -12.17 23.16
CA PRO A 511 -13.46 -12.29 24.48
C PRO A 511 -13.17 -10.92 25.11
N THR A 512 -12.91 -10.91 26.42
CA THR A 512 -12.28 -9.77 27.08
C THR A 512 -10.83 -9.63 26.65
N LEU A 513 -10.33 -8.41 26.49
CA LEU A 513 -8.95 -8.11 26.12
C LEU A 513 -7.95 -8.88 26.99
N GLY A 514 -8.17 -8.93 28.31
CA GLY A 514 -7.32 -9.66 29.24
C GLY A 514 -7.17 -11.15 28.96
N LYS A 515 -8.18 -11.79 28.36
CA LYS A 515 -8.10 -13.20 27.91
C LYS A 515 -7.37 -13.34 26.56
N ALA A 516 -7.39 -12.29 25.75
CA ALA A 516 -6.85 -12.29 24.39
C ALA A 516 -5.40 -11.79 24.29
N ARG A 517 -4.90 -11.05 25.29
CA ARG A 517 -3.53 -10.50 25.29
C ARG A 517 -2.48 -11.58 25.03
N GLY A 518 -1.52 -11.27 24.18
CA GLY A 518 -0.45 -12.17 23.75
C GLY A 518 -0.89 -13.29 22.82
N THR A 519 -2.14 -13.26 22.32
CA THR A 519 -2.70 -14.29 21.45
C THR A 519 -3.36 -13.72 20.18
N ILE A 520 -3.52 -14.59 19.19
CA ILE A 520 -4.20 -14.39 17.92
C ILE A 520 -5.63 -14.93 18.06
N ILE A 521 -6.63 -14.10 17.81
CA ILE A 521 -8.03 -14.50 17.67
C ILE A 521 -8.27 -14.83 16.21
N ILE A 522 -8.65 -16.08 15.91
CA ILE A 522 -9.05 -16.47 14.57
C ILE A 522 -10.57 -16.33 14.43
N TYR A 523 -10.98 -15.52 13.47
CA TYR A 523 -12.34 -15.52 12.93
C TYR A 523 -12.35 -16.14 11.53
N THR A 524 -13.45 -16.77 11.15
CA THR A 524 -13.58 -17.44 9.85
C THR A 524 -14.88 -17.04 9.14
N ARG A 525 -14.78 -16.78 7.84
CA ARG A 525 -15.95 -16.70 6.93
C ARG A 525 -16.29 -18.13 6.50
N GLY A 526 -17.28 -18.74 7.15
CA GLY A 526 -17.57 -20.18 7.06
C GLY A 526 -17.21 -20.95 8.34
N ASP A 527 -17.64 -22.20 8.41
CA ASP A 527 -17.49 -23.04 9.60
C ASP A 527 -16.28 -23.98 9.47
N TYR A 528 -15.12 -23.52 9.94
CA TYR A 528 -13.86 -24.23 9.76
C TYR A 528 -13.71 -25.31 10.84
N LYS A 529 -14.20 -26.51 10.53
CA LYS A 529 -14.19 -27.65 11.43
C LYS A 529 -13.88 -28.94 10.71
N TYR A 530 -13.17 -29.83 11.38
CA TYR A 530 -12.88 -31.17 10.87
C TYR A 530 -12.99 -32.20 11.99
N THR A 531 -13.17 -33.47 11.64
CA THR A 531 -13.26 -34.55 12.62
C THR A 531 -12.02 -35.43 12.55
N LYS A 532 -11.34 -35.60 13.69
CA LYS A 532 -10.20 -36.51 13.84
C LYS A 532 -10.36 -37.30 15.12
N ASN A 533 -10.19 -38.63 15.06
CA ASN A 533 -10.33 -39.52 16.22
C ASN A 533 -11.67 -39.36 16.97
N ASN A 534 -12.79 -39.25 16.24
CA ASN A 534 -14.14 -38.98 16.78
C ASN A 534 -14.29 -37.68 17.59
N GLN A 535 -13.34 -36.75 17.46
CA GLN A 535 -13.43 -35.41 18.03
C GLN A 535 -13.57 -34.40 16.90
N THR A 536 -14.60 -33.56 16.99
CA THR A 536 -14.75 -32.40 16.12
C THR A 536 -13.89 -31.28 16.66
N ILE A 537 -12.96 -30.81 15.83
CA ILE A 537 -12.03 -29.72 16.14
C ILE A 537 -12.49 -28.50 15.35
N GLN A 538 -12.76 -27.41 16.06
CA GLN A 538 -13.13 -26.12 15.48
C GLN A 538 -11.89 -25.21 15.41
N ILE A 539 -11.73 -24.50 14.31
CA ILE A 539 -10.68 -23.51 14.11
C ILE A 539 -11.31 -22.13 14.18
N GLY A 540 -10.92 -21.35 15.19
CA GLY A 540 -11.47 -20.02 15.41
C GLY A 540 -12.97 -20.01 15.70
N LYS A 541 -13.59 -18.84 15.55
CA LYS A 541 -15.04 -18.66 15.63
C LYS A 541 -15.58 -18.14 14.30
N LYS A 542 -16.72 -18.66 13.87
CA LYS A 542 -17.40 -18.23 12.65
C LYS A 542 -17.97 -16.83 12.79
N ILE A 543 -17.55 -15.91 11.92
CA ILE A 543 -18.15 -14.59 11.71
C ILE A 543 -18.33 -14.42 10.21
N ASP A 544 -19.51 -14.74 9.69
CA ASP A 544 -19.77 -14.55 8.27
C ASP A 544 -19.99 -13.06 7.96
N ILE A 545 -19.25 -12.57 6.98
CA ILE A 545 -19.51 -11.29 6.32
C ILE A 545 -20.34 -11.59 5.06
N PRO A 546 -21.60 -11.14 4.97
CA PRO A 546 -22.42 -11.33 3.78
C PRO A 546 -21.83 -10.55 2.60
N GLY A 547 -21.77 -11.15 1.41
CA GLY A 547 -21.34 -10.43 0.20
C GLY A 547 -22.30 -9.28 -0.12
N MET A 548 -21.74 -8.08 -0.33
CA MET A 548 -22.49 -6.88 -0.74
C MET A 548 -22.09 -6.58 -2.20
N GLY A 549 -23.06 -6.61 -3.12
CA GLY A 549 -22.85 -6.55 -4.57
C GLY A 549 -22.58 -5.13 -5.11
N SER A 550 -22.33 -4.98 -6.43
CA SER A 550 -22.18 -3.68 -7.08
C SER A 550 -23.47 -2.87 -7.09
N CYS A 551 -23.37 -1.60 -6.74
CA CYS A 551 -24.45 -0.62 -6.86
C CYS A 551 -24.20 0.18 -8.14
N ASP A 552 -24.42 -0.45 -9.30
CA ASP A 552 -24.21 0.22 -10.58
C ASP A 552 -25.40 1.13 -10.96
N ASP A 553 -25.10 2.41 -11.16
CA ASP A 553 -25.99 3.47 -11.68
C ASP A 553 -26.48 3.22 -13.12
N LEU A 554 -25.94 2.25 -13.84
CA LEU A 554 -26.45 1.86 -15.18
C LEU A 554 -27.86 1.26 -15.14
N SER A 555 -28.41 1.02 -13.94
CA SER A 555 -29.83 0.71 -13.73
C SER A 555 -30.72 1.95 -13.50
N TRP A 556 -30.13 3.15 -13.33
CA TRP A 556 -30.83 4.42 -13.11
C TRP A 556 -31.01 5.26 -14.39
N VAL A 557 -30.09 5.17 -15.37
CA VAL A 557 -29.96 6.17 -16.45
C VAL A 557 -30.51 5.71 -17.82
N SER A 558 -31.75 5.22 -17.88
CA SER A 558 -32.44 5.15 -19.19
C SER A 558 -33.63 6.09 -19.35
N TYR A 559 -34.17 6.73 -18.30
CA TYR A 559 -35.41 7.50 -18.48
C TYR A 559 -35.66 8.78 -17.67
N MET A 560 -34.78 9.30 -16.82
CA MET A 560 -35.10 10.56 -16.11
C MET A 560 -33.94 11.55 -16.00
N ASN A 561 -34.06 12.64 -16.76
CA ASN A 561 -33.30 13.89 -16.60
C ASN A 561 -33.70 14.56 -15.28
N PHE A 562 -32.79 14.66 -14.31
CA PHE A 562 -32.87 15.71 -13.29
C PHE A 562 -31.48 16.23 -12.89
N THR A 563 -31.38 17.56 -12.85
CA THR A 563 -30.25 18.38 -12.38
C THR A 563 -30.23 18.49 -10.84
N TYR A 564 -29.03 18.52 -10.25
CA TYR A 564 -28.68 18.79 -8.82
C TYR A 564 -29.48 19.96 -8.15
N PRO A 565 -29.52 20.14 -6.80
CA PRO A 565 -29.03 19.32 -5.66
C PRO A 565 -30.18 18.91 -4.67
N ALA A 566 -30.03 17.81 -3.93
CA ALA A 566 -31.08 17.33 -3.00
C ALA A 566 -30.87 17.84 -1.56
N THR A 567 -31.49 18.98 -1.23
CA THR A 567 -31.62 19.46 0.17
C THR A 567 -33.04 19.37 0.73
N GLU A 568 -34.01 18.83 0.01
CA GLU A 568 -35.36 18.63 0.56
C GLU A 568 -35.96 17.28 0.12
N VAL A 569 -36.49 16.55 1.11
CA VAL A 569 -37.18 15.26 0.94
C VAL A 569 -38.48 15.52 0.18
N SER A 570 -38.57 15.04 -1.05
CA SER A 570 -39.82 15.04 -1.83
C SER A 570 -40.49 13.67 -1.75
N GLU A 571 -41.73 13.63 -1.24
CA GLU A 571 -42.60 12.45 -1.27
C GLU A 571 -42.98 12.09 -2.71
N ILE A 572 -42.55 10.93 -3.20
CA ILE A 572 -42.98 10.38 -4.49
C ILE A 572 -44.11 9.37 -4.24
N ARG A 573 -45.34 9.69 -4.67
CA ARG A 573 -46.48 8.75 -4.66
C ARG A 573 -46.33 7.69 -5.77
N ARG A 574 -46.64 6.42 -5.44
CA ARG A 574 -46.67 5.27 -6.37
C ARG A 574 -47.61 5.52 -7.58
N PRO A 575 -47.13 5.43 -8.82
CA PRO A 575 -48.00 5.35 -10.00
C PRO A 575 -48.61 3.95 -10.11
N SER A 576 -49.89 3.88 -10.50
CA SER A 576 -50.77 2.71 -10.36
C SER A 576 -50.73 1.68 -11.49
N LEU A 577 -49.68 1.61 -12.32
CA LEU A 577 -49.72 0.79 -13.53
C LEU A 577 -48.35 0.21 -13.90
N TYR A 578 -47.87 -0.84 -13.24
CA TYR A 578 -46.89 -1.77 -13.82
C TYR A 578 -47.02 -3.19 -13.24
N ASN A 579 -46.75 -4.17 -14.12
CA ASN A 579 -47.02 -5.60 -13.98
C ASN A 579 -46.21 -6.26 -12.82
N SER A 580 -46.83 -7.20 -12.11
CA SER A 580 -46.36 -7.78 -10.84
C SER A 580 -45.03 -8.54 -10.90
N ASN A 581 -44.54 -8.89 -12.09
CA ASN A 581 -43.31 -9.65 -12.26
C ASN A 581 -42.03 -8.78 -12.26
N VAL A 582 -42.12 -7.47 -12.49
CA VAL A 582 -40.96 -6.56 -12.43
C VAL A 582 -40.60 -6.18 -10.99
N VAL A 583 -41.59 -6.20 -10.09
CA VAL A 583 -41.41 -5.86 -8.67
C VAL A 583 -40.49 -6.87 -7.96
N ASN A 584 -40.54 -8.15 -8.32
CA ASN A 584 -39.64 -9.17 -7.76
C ASN A 584 -38.20 -9.06 -8.28
N PHE A 585 -38.00 -8.52 -9.48
CA PHE A 585 -36.67 -8.41 -10.09
C PHE A 585 -35.91 -7.17 -9.57
N VAL A 586 -36.62 -6.06 -9.36
CA VAL A 586 -36.04 -4.80 -8.83
C VAL A 586 -35.81 -4.88 -7.31
N ASN A 587 -36.67 -5.56 -6.55
CA ASN A 587 -36.53 -5.64 -5.08
C ASN A 587 -35.29 -6.44 -4.62
N ASN A 588 -34.79 -7.39 -5.41
CA ASN A 588 -33.61 -8.20 -5.04
C ASN A 588 -32.28 -7.43 -5.16
N PHE A 589 -32.22 -6.39 -5.99
CA PHE A 589 -30.99 -5.60 -6.19
C PHE A 589 -30.83 -4.49 -5.14
N HIS A 590 -31.93 -3.94 -4.62
CA HIS A 590 -31.88 -2.88 -3.60
C HIS A 590 -31.38 -3.34 -2.21
N GLU A 591 -31.42 -4.64 -1.88
CA GLU A 591 -30.94 -5.16 -0.59
C GLU A 591 -29.41 -5.23 -0.49
N GLY A 592 -28.67 -5.19 -1.61
CA GLY A 592 -27.23 -5.43 -1.66
C GLY A 592 -26.37 -4.23 -1.23
N CYS A 593 -26.93 -3.03 -1.20
CA CYS A 593 -26.17 -1.78 -1.11
C CYS A 593 -25.98 -1.25 0.32
N PHE A 594 -26.69 -1.80 1.30
CA PHE A 594 -26.77 -1.21 2.63
C PHE A 594 -26.27 -2.13 3.75
N PRO A 595 -25.73 -1.57 4.87
CA PRO A 595 -25.21 -2.36 5.97
C PRO A 595 -26.19 -3.45 6.43
N ARG A 596 -25.69 -4.60 6.88
CA ARG A 596 -26.54 -5.70 7.33
C ARG A 596 -26.24 -6.04 8.78
N ILE A 597 -27.29 -6.22 9.57
CA ILE A 597 -27.16 -6.87 10.88
C ILE A 597 -27.38 -8.35 10.65
N LYS A 598 -26.34 -9.15 10.87
CA LYS A 598 -26.47 -10.60 10.94
C LYS A 598 -26.68 -10.98 12.40
N ILE A 599 -27.78 -11.67 12.68
CA ILE A 599 -27.97 -12.38 13.95
C ILE A 599 -27.07 -13.60 13.85
N SER A 600 -26.00 -13.63 14.63
CA SER A 600 -25.04 -14.73 14.55
C SER A 600 -25.58 -15.97 15.24
N ASP A 601 -25.12 -17.14 14.80
CA ASP A 601 -25.00 -18.30 15.69
C ASP A 601 -24.31 -17.80 16.98
N TYR A 602 -24.75 -18.20 18.17
CA TYR A 602 -24.31 -17.68 19.50
C TYR A 602 -24.99 -16.39 20.03
N GLY A 603 -26.01 -15.84 19.35
CA GLY A 603 -26.89 -14.80 19.93
C GLY A 603 -26.25 -13.40 20.06
N ASN A 604 -25.17 -13.13 19.32
CA ASN A 604 -24.59 -11.80 19.21
C ASN A 604 -25.02 -11.17 17.89
N ASN A 605 -25.31 -9.86 17.91
CA ASN A 605 -25.66 -9.10 16.72
C ASN A 605 -24.44 -8.26 16.32
N TYR A 606 -23.95 -8.43 15.10
CA TYR A 606 -22.88 -7.59 14.56
C TYR A 606 -23.32 -6.94 13.26
N LEU A 607 -22.79 -5.74 13.03
CA LEU A 607 -23.12 -4.88 11.90
C LEU A 607 -21.94 -4.84 10.93
N VAL A 608 -22.20 -5.12 9.66
CA VAL A 608 -21.17 -5.13 8.62
C VAL A 608 -21.55 -4.20 7.48
N GLN A 609 -20.55 -3.46 6.99
CA GLN A 609 -20.55 -2.82 5.68
C GLN A 609 -19.29 -3.27 4.94
N ASP A 610 -19.53 -3.97 3.83
CA ASP A 610 -18.52 -4.56 2.94
C ASP A 610 -18.93 -4.30 1.48
N ASN A 611 -19.59 -3.15 1.21
CA ASN A 611 -19.90 -2.77 -0.16
C ASN A 611 -18.63 -2.22 -0.82
N TYR A 612 -17.82 -3.13 -1.35
CA TYR A 612 -16.55 -2.84 -1.99
C TYR A 612 -16.69 -2.20 -3.38
N ASN A 613 -17.89 -2.19 -3.96
CA ASN A 613 -18.19 -1.64 -5.28
C ASN A 613 -18.89 -0.26 -5.23
N ALA A 614 -19.16 0.28 -4.03
CA ALA A 614 -19.80 1.58 -3.90
C ALA A 614 -18.90 2.70 -4.44
N GLY A 615 -19.52 3.69 -5.11
CA GLY A 615 -18.83 4.90 -5.52
C GLY A 615 -18.27 5.67 -4.32
N VAL A 616 -17.18 6.42 -4.50
CA VAL A 616 -16.43 7.07 -3.40
C VAL A 616 -17.34 7.89 -2.47
N ASN A 617 -18.23 8.73 -3.02
CA ASN A 617 -19.14 9.58 -2.23
C ASN A 617 -20.16 8.76 -1.43
N GLU A 618 -20.74 7.73 -2.04
CA GLU A 618 -21.68 6.81 -1.39
C GLU A 618 -20.99 6.04 -0.27
N LYS A 619 -19.79 5.54 -0.53
CA LYS A 619 -18.97 4.83 0.46
C LYS A 619 -18.69 5.70 1.68
N TRP A 620 -18.26 6.94 1.49
CA TRP A 620 -18.04 7.87 2.60
C TRP A 620 -19.32 8.23 3.35
N SER A 621 -20.46 8.36 2.66
CA SER A 621 -21.75 8.61 3.30
C SER A 621 -22.15 7.46 4.21
N ILE A 622 -22.08 6.22 3.73
CA ILE A 622 -22.45 5.03 4.51
C ILE A 622 -21.52 4.87 5.71
N ILE A 623 -20.20 5.07 5.52
CA ILE A 623 -19.21 5.03 6.59
C ILE A 623 -19.55 6.07 7.67
N LYS A 624 -19.85 7.31 7.26
CA LYS A 624 -20.22 8.38 8.19
C LYS A 624 -21.48 8.03 8.98
N ASP A 625 -22.52 7.55 8.33
CA ASP A 625 -23.77 7.14 9.00
C ASP A 625 -23.54 6.02 10.03
N MET A 626 -22.63 5.08 9.72
CA MET A 626 -22.24 4.03 10.66
C MET A 626 -21.51 4.56 11.88
N LEU A 627 -20.59 5.51 11.68
CA LEU A 627 -19.85 6.15 12.78
C LEU A 627 -20.77 7.03 13.65
N ASP A 628 -21.71 7.75 13.02
CA ASP A 628 -22.66 8.64 13.69
C ASP A 628 -23.83 7.89 14.36
N HIS A 629 -23.91 6.56 14.23
CA HIS A 629 -25.00 5.70 14.72
C HIS A 629 -26.40 6.09 14.19
N ASN A 630 -26.48 6.84 13.10
CA ASN A 630 -27.71 7.34 12.50
C ASN A 630 -28.28 6.35 11.47
N ILE A 631 -28.58 5.13 11.93
CA ILE A 631 -28.91 4.03 11.03
C ILE A 631 -30.38 3.59 11.16
N LEU A 632 -31.17 3.80 10.10
CA LEU A 632 -32.56 3.33 10.02
C LEU A 632 -32.61 1.83 9.68
N THR A 633 -33.32 1.03 10.50
CA THR A 633 -33.41 -0.43 10.35
C THR A 633 -34.84 -0.88 10.03
N THR A 634 -34.96 -1.93 9.21
CA THR A 634 -36.19 -2.67 8.92
C THR A 634 -35.92 -4.16 9.07
N TRP A 635 -36.92 -4.95 9.47
CA TRP A 635 -36.75 -6.39 9.77
C TRP A 635 -37.32 -7.26 8.66
N ASP A 636 -36.52 -8.16 8.09
CA ASP A 636 -36.97 -9.21 7.17
C ASP A 636 -37.27 -10.50 7.94
N LYS A 637 -38.57 -10.73 8.17
CA LYS A 637 -39.10 -11.88 8.90
C LYS A 637 -38.78 -13.24 8.25
N ASN A 638 -38.47 -13.30 6.96
CA ASN A 638 -38.21 -14.55 6.25
C ASN A 638 -36.74 -14.98 6.28
N LYS A 639 -35.81 -14.02 6.49
CA LYS A 639 -34.36 -14.27 6.48
C LYS A 639 -33.69 -14.13 7.85
N ASP A 640 -34.43 -13.66 8.85
CA ASP A 640 -33.92 -13.33 10.19
C ASP A 640 -32.75 -12.32 10.15
N ILE A 641 -32.86 -11.35 9.24
CA ILE A 641 -31.86 -10.30 8.98
C ILE A 641 -32.56 -8.94 9.13
N PHE A 642 -31.86 -7.97 9.73
CA PHE A 642 -32.28 -6.57 9.64
C PHE A 642 -31.60 -5.92 8.45
N ASN A 643 -32.43 -5.34 7.57
CA ASN A 643 -31.99 -4.50 6.48
C ASN A 643 -31.90 -3.07 6.99
N ILE A 644 -30.74 -2.47 6.88
CA ILE A 644 -30.58 -1.05 7.11
C ILE A 644 -30.90 -0.39 5.76
N TYR A 645 -31.88 0.51 5.67
CA TYR A 645 -32.40 1.10 4.41
C TYR A 645 -33.16 0.16 3.43
N GLY A 646 -34.29 -0.43 3.86
CA GLY A 646 -35.22 -1.17 2.97
C GLY A 646 -36.49 -0.39 2.57
N LYS A 647 -37.10 -0.75 1.44
CA LYS A 647 -38.29 -0.11 0.79
C LYS A 647 -39.53 0.07 1.70
N ASP A 648 -39.64 -0.71 2.76
CA ASP A 648 -40.73 -0.63 3.72
C ASP A 648 -40.28 0.15 4.97
N HIS A 649 -40.19 1.48 4.84
CA HIS A 649 -39.94 2.44 5.91
C HIS A 649 -41.12 2.56 6.91
N ALA A 650 -41.73 1.45 7.31
CA ALA A 650 -42.96 1.46 8.10
C ALA A 650 -42.76 1.22 9.60
N ASN A 651 -41.57 0.80 10.07
CA ASN A 651 -41.32 0.63 11.51
C ASN A 651 -39.89 1.07 11.87
N THR A 652 -39.78 2.24 12.49
CA THR A 652 -38.53 2.79 13.01
C THR A 652 -38.30 2.34 14.46
N THR A 653 -37.31 1.48 14.68
CA THR A 653 -36.70 1.29 16.00
C THR A 653 -35.28 1.83 15.98
N MET A 654 -35.03 2.82 16.85
CA MET A 654 -33.71 3.37 17.12
C MET A 654 -32.88 2.29 17.84
N LEU A 655 -31.71 1.96 17.29
CA LEU A 655 -30.85 0.93 17.89
C LEU A 655 -30.22 1.46 19.19
N CYS A 656 -30.65 0.90 20.31
CA CYS A 656 -30.05 1.11 21.63
C CYS A 656 -29.61 -0.27 22.16
N GLY A 657 -28.31 -0.58 22.18
CA GLY A 657 -27.82 -1.87 22.68
C GLY A 657 -26.30 -2.00 22.79
N LYS A 658 -25.81 -2.51 23.94
CA LYS A 658 -24.41 -2.63 24.38
C LYS A 658 -23.52 -3.67 23.63
N PHE A 659 -23.86 -4.10 22.41
CA PHE A 659 -23.27 -5.30 21.81
C PHE A 659 -22.88 -5.22 20.32
N LEU A 660 -22.84 -4.03 19.72
CA LEU A 660 -22.53 -3.88 18.29
C LEU A 660 -21.02 -3.79 18.03
N VAL A 661 -20.51 -4.68 17.16
CA VAL A 661 -19.23 -4.48 16.43
C VAL A 661 -19.57 -3.91 15.07
N VAL A 662 -18.82 -2.87 14.68
CA VAL A 662 -18.87 -2.26 13.35
C VAL A 662 -17.64 -2.71 12.56
N PHE A 663 -17.85 -3.48 11.49
CA PHE A 663 -16.81 -3.79 10.51
C PHE A 663 -16.95 -2.85 9.31
N ILE A 664 -15.90 -2.08 9.02
CA ILE A 664 -15.83 -1.18 7.87
C ILE A 664 -14.71 -1.67 6.96
N HIS A 665 -15.08 -2.21 5.79
CA HIS A 665 -14.12 -2.64 4.79
C HIS A 665 -13.85 -1.51 3.78
N MET A 666 -12.70 -0.85 3.92
CA MET A 666 -12.25 0.18 2.99
C MET A 666 -11.38 -0.41 1.88
N LEU A 667 -11.93 -0.43 0.67
CA LEU A 667 -11.20 -0.44 -0.58
C LEU A 667 -11.62 0.83 -1.33
N VAL A 668 -10.73 1.79 -1.48
CA VAL A 668 -10.92 2.93 -2.40
C VAL A 668 -9.94 2.66 -3.52
N VAL A 669 -10.45 2.27 -4.69
CA VAL A 669 -9.64 2.07 -5.91
C VAL A 669 -9.49 3.41 -6.61
#